data_AF-A0A8T6HBV5-F1
#
_entry.id   AF-A0A8T6HBV5-F1
#
_cell.length_a   1.000
_cell.length_b   1.000
_cell.length_c   1.000
_cell.angle_alpha   90.00
_cell.angle_beta   90.00
_cell.angle_gamma   90.00
#
_symmetry.space_group_name_H-M   'P 1'
#
loop_
_entity.id
_entity.type
_entity.pdbx_description
1 polymer ?
#
loop_
_entity_poly.entity_id
_entity_poly.type
_entity_poly.pdbx_seq_one_letter_code
_entity_poly.pdbx_strand_id
1 'polypeptide(L)'
;MQKSLYLCKRLAPVALLLLALLLALPIAAGADEEVFASVRVYEGVDPADQGEIARLTAAGFLPIMRESDGFVGYYLLPAGDVLAAVSMFDSPEQAAVSNEKARDFVAESLAPLLPNAPTIVEGALDVWHLASLNDMISGAGASRLYASMRVYENYNLTRRDDAVELVDSIFLPMQQEADGLFSYFTMDDGVDRVATLSVYDTEANALAANELAAAFSSEYMRDWISETPTRINGRMAVAAFADLNEGVNLIDEAMTDSKVFASVRVYDGVDPSAHDTYVRLADEGFLPIIRDSAGFVGFYLLLAGDRHASISLFETAAQAEASIETARDFIAEYLEPLIPNPPLIVDGVVEVSYLADAEALRMDAGISPSHALLAIYDGFDMARLDETVSLVESVFLPDVRDSGGLFSYYGISDGDDTAVALRVMDSQASLQRGSDIAADFVAEHLAWLPPDPLQVSGTLAVAALAEIDMGANLAGEPMEQVFASVRIYDGIDPADQGEIARVTEEGFLPIMRESDGFVGYYFLNAVDMLATVSLFDSSEQASASVDKARAYVAEHLAPLLPNAPTVYEGELSINDVAALSAGELYASIRVYDGFDLSHFDEANDLAIAHLLPAMQALDGFFAQFALNDGVDTVVGMSVFAGEEASLKSNDVGRNFTRDYLAEWAPNPPSGVSGKLAIAALAAVNSGENLVGGMGG
;
A
#
# COMPACT_ATOMS: atom_id res chain seq x y z
N MET A 1 15.62 -31.72 -32.66
CA MET A 1 16.26 -30.38 -32.70
C MET A 1 15.14 -29.36 -32.78
N GLN A 2 14.97 -28.61 -31.69
CA GLN A 2 14.07 -27.46 -31.49
C GLN A 2 12.60 -27.59 -31.93
N LYS A 3 11.72 -27.88 -30.97
CA LYS A 3 10.38 -27.31 -30.83
C LYS A 3 9.79 -27.64 -29.45
N SER A 4 9.09 -26.67 -28.88
CA SER A 4 8.33 -26.66 -27.60
C SER A 4 9.07 -26.19 -26.34
N LEU A 5 9.34 -24.88 -26.27
CA LEU A 5 9.23 -24.09 -25.04
C LEU A 5 7.84 -23.43 -25.09
N TYR A 6 6.84 -24.05 -24.46
CA TYR A 6 5.51 -23.46 -24.17
C TYR A 6 4.76 -24.50 -23.33
N LEU A 7 4.96 -24.48 -22.01
CA LEU A 7 3.99 -24.95 -20.99
C LEU A 7 4.54 -24.72 -19.56
N CYS A 8 4.68 -23.46 -19.14
CA CYS A 8 4.84 -23.12 -17.71
C CYS A 8 3.58 -22.39 -17.27
N LYS A 9 2.51 -23.15 -17.02
CA LYS A 9 1.30 -22.80 -16.27
C LYS A 9 0.44 -24.07 -16.21
N ARG A 10 0.78 -24.95 -15.27
CA ARG A 10 -0.08 -26.00 -14.67
C ARG A 10 0.81 -27.00 -13.97
N LEU A 11 1.07 -26.75 -12.68
CA LEU A 11 1.26 -27.75 -11.63
C LEU A 11 1.21 -27.03 -10.26
N ALA A 12 0.16 -26.23 -10.05
CA ALA A 12 -0.18 -25.63 -8.75
C ALA A 12 -1.33 -26.39 -8.07
N PRO A 13 -1.25 -27.73 -7.95
CA PRO A 13 -1.72 -28.33 -6.69
C PRO A 13 -0.89 -29.52 -6.18
N VAL A 14 0.38 -29.67 -6.61
CA VAL A 14 1.25 -30.79 -6.14
C VAL A 14 2.36 -30.32 -5.20
N ALA A 15 2.62 -29.01 -5.10
CA ALA A 15 3.54 -28.46 -4.09
C ALA A 15 2.92 -28.39 -2.68
N LEU A 16 1.59 -28.21 -2.56
CA LEU A 16 0.90 -28.21 -1.25
C LEU A 16 0.79 -29.60 -0.62
N LEU A 17 0.85 -30.68 -1.41
CA LEU A 17 0.79 -32.05 -0.90
C LEU A 17 2.17 -32.62 -0.55
N LEU A 18 3.26 -32.02 -1.06
CA LEU A 18 4.64 -32.39 -0.72
C LEU A 18 5.19 -31.55 0.44
N LEU A 19 4.69 -30.34 0.66
CA LEU A 19 4.95 -29.57 1.89
C LEU A 19 4.20 -30.18 3.10
N ALA A 20 2.98 -30.69 2.90
CA ALA A 20 2.24 -31.46 3.91
C ALA A 20 2.81 -32.86 4.22
N LEU A 21 3.78 -33.35 3.43
CA LEU A 21 4.45 -34.65 3.63
C LEU A 21 5.90 -34.52 4.09
N LEU A 22 6.47 -33.32 4.11
CA LEU A 22 7.71 -32.98 4.82
C LEU A 22 7.45 -32.44 6.24
N LEU A 23 6.21 -32.04 6.54
CA LEU A 23 5.73 -31.65 7.88
C LEU A 23 5.19 -32.82 8.72
N ALA A 24 5.65 -34.05 8.44
CA ALA A 24 5.28 -35.24 9.19
C ALA A 24 6.47 -36.19 9.36
N LEU A 25 7.43 -35.82 10.21
CA LEU A 25 8.30 -36.66 11.05
C LEU A 25 8.83 -35.74 12.19
N PRO A 26 8.98 -36.22 13.43
CA PRO A 26 8.19 -35.77 14.57
C PRO A 26 8.88 -34.75 15.49
N ILE A 27 8.14 -33.73 15.96
CA ILE A 27 8.22 -33.26 17.37
C ILE A 27 7.11 -33.92 18.20
N ALA A 28 6.47 -34.98 17.68
CA ALA A 28 5.57 -35.85 18.41
C ALA A 28 6.30 -37.12 18.89
N ALA A 29 6.68 -37.13 20.16
CA ALA A 29 7.02 -38.30 20.96
C ALA A 29 8.17 -39.21 20.47
N GLY A 30 9.37 -38.96 21.01
CA GLY A 30 10.41 -39.97 21.19
C GLY A 30 11.51 -40.06 20.13
N ALA A 31 12.44 -39.12 20.15
CA ALA A 31 13.84 -39.31 19.76
C ALA A 31 14.72 -38.30 20.52
N ASP A 32 15.76 -38.79 21.19
CA ASP A 32 16.77 -38.05 21.96
C ASP A 32 17.63 -37.12 21.06
N GLU A 33 17.14 -35.93 20.71
CA GLU A 33 18.03 -34.85 20.26
C GLU A 33 17.86 -33.66 21.20
N GLU A 34 18.80 -33.55 22.13
CA GLU A 34 18.90 -32.51 23.14
C GLU A 34 19.26 -31.19 22.44
N VAL A 35 18.41 -30.17 22.56
CA VAL A 35 18.71 -28.82 22.05
C VAL A 35 19.53 -28.09 23.09
N PHE A 36 20.57 -27.37 22.67
CA PHE A 36 21.41 -26.56 23.52
C PHE A 36 21.23 -25.09 23.17
N ALA A 37 21.17 -24.22 24.17
CA ALA A 37 21.02 -22.80 23.95
C ALA A 37 22.15 -21.99 24.59
N SER A 38 22.41 -20.83 24.00
CA SER A 38 23.24 -19.77 24.57
C SER A 38 22.43 -18.48 24.61
N VAL A 39 22.16 -18.01 25.82
CA VAL A 39 21.48 -16.75 26.12
C VAL A 39 22.54 -15.69 26.43
N ARG A 40 22.52 -14.59 25.68
CA ARG A 40 23.38 -13.42 25.88
C ARG A 40 22.51 -12.23 26.27
N VAL A 41 22.77 -11.65 27.44
CA VAL A 41 22.05 -10.48 27.96
C VAL A 41 22.99 -9.29 27.96
N TYR A 42 22.68 -8.28 27.15
CA TYR A 42 23.39 -7.01 27.07
C TYR A 42 22.64 -5.96 27.88
N GLU A 43 23.35 -5.27 28.78
CA GLU A 43 22.79 -4.22 29.63
C GLU A 43 23.29 -2.83 29.22
N GLY A 44 22.52 -1.79 29.57
CA GLY A 44 22.86 -0.39 29.27
C GLY A 44 22.73 -0.05 27.79
N VAL A 45 21.94 -0.80 27.04
CA VAL A 45 21.62 -0.53 25.64
C VAL A 45 20.67 0.66 25.59
N ASP A 46 20.95 1.67 24.77
CA ASP A 46 20.02 2.78 24.58
C ASP A 46 18.75 2.25 23.89
N PRO A 47 17.54 2.46 24.46
CA PRO A 47 16.30 2.05 23.80
C PRO A 47 16.18 2.54 22.34
N ALA A 48 16.72 3.73 22.03
CA ALA A 48 16.69 4.28 20.68
C ALA A 48 17.55 3.50 19.68
N ASP A 49 18.57 2.78 20.14
CA ASP A 49 19.48 2.00 19.29
C ASP A 49 18.97 0.57 19.02
N GLN A 50 17.93 0.11 19.74
CA GLN A 50 17.49 -1.29 19.70
C GLN A 50 16.92 -1.72 18.35
N GLY A 51 16.23 -0.83 17.64
CA GLY A 51 15.77 -1.08 16.27
C GLY A 51 16.92 -1.30 15.29
N GLU A 52 17.94 -0.44 15.34
CA GLU A 52 19.14 -0.57 14.51
C GLU A 52 19.95 -1.82 14.84
N ILE A 53 20.09 -2.16 16.13
CA ILE A 53 20.73 -3.41 16.56
C ILE A 53 20.01 -4.62 15.96
N ALA A 54 18.69 -4.62 15.98
CA ALA A 54 17.92 -5.74 15.43
C ALA A 54 18.03 -5.83 13.91
N ARG A 55 17.95 -4.71 13.19
CA ARG A 55 18.15 -4.65 11.74
C ARG A 55 19.52 -5.19 11.35
N LEU A 56 20.58 -4.73 12.01
CA LEU A 56 21.95 -5.21 11.79
C LEU A 56 22.10 -6.69 12.14
N THR A 57 21.44 -7.14 13.21
CA THR A 57 21.44 -8.56 13.60
C THR A 57 20.74 -9.42 12.55
N ALA A 58 19.59 -9.01 12.04
CA ALA A 58 18.85 -9.75 11.03
C ALA A 58 19.58 -9.79 9.68
N ALA A 59 20.15 -8.65 9.24
CA ALA A 59 20.85 -8.55 7.96
C ALA A 59 22.27 -9.17 7.98
N GLY A 60 22.94 -9.13 9.14
CA GLY A 60 24.35 -9.50 9.26
C GLY A 60 24.59 -10.77 10.07
N PHE A 61 24.13 -10.81 11.33
CA PHE A 61 24.45 -11.91 12.24
C PHE A 61 23.63 -13.18 11.98
N LEU A 62 22.35 -13.02 11.66
CA LEU A 62 21.42 -14.12 11.48
C LEU A 62 21.80 -15.05 10.32
N PRO A 63 22.24 -14.56 9.14
CA PRO A 63 22.81 -15.42 8.10
C PRO A 63 23.98 -16.27 8.59
N ILE A 64 24.89 -15.69 9.39
CA ILE A 64 26.04 -16.42 9.97
C ILE A 64 25.55 -17.54 10.90
N MET A 65 24.50 -17.29 11.68
CA MET A 65 23.89 -18.31 12.54
C MET A 65 23.24 -19.42 11.73
N ARG A 66 22.47 -19.10 10.68
CA ARG A 66 21.83 -20.10 9.81
C ARG A 66 22.82 -20.99 9.08
N GLU A 67 23.96 -20.44 8.68
CA GLU A 67 25.04 -21.19 8.04
C GLU A 67 25.87 -22.02 9.04
N SER A 68 25.61 -21.87 10.34
CA SER A 68 26.32 -22.63 11.37
C SER A 68 25.76 -24.05 11.46
N ASP A 69 26.66 -25.04 11.46
CA ASP A 69 26.29 -26.43 11.67
C ASP A 69 25.44 -26.58 12.94
N GLY A 70 24.36 -27.34 12.81
CA GLY A 70 23.43 -27.67 13.90
C GLY A 70 22.58 -26.51 14.40
N PHE A 71 22.46 -25.41 13.66
CA PHE A 71 21.55 -24.31 14.00
C PHE A 71 20.10 -24.81 14.11
N VAL A 72 19.46 -24.56 15.25
CA VAL A 72 18.05 -24.88 15.52
C VAL A 72 17.19 -23.62 15.46
N GLY A 73 17.66 -22.52 16.04
CA GLY A 73 16.94 -21.25 15.98
C GLY A 73 17.62 -20.09 16.69
N TYR A 74 17.01 -18.90 16.55
CA TYR A 74 17.52 -17.64 17.08
C TYR A 74 16.38 -16.72 17.51
N TYR A 75 16.53 -16.10 18.68
CA TYR A 75 15.68 -15.01 19.16
C TYR A 75 16.49 -13.77 19.51
N LEU A 76 15.91 -12.61 19.24
CA LEU A 76 16.36 -11.32 19.77
C LEU A 76 15.19 -10.65 20.49
N LEU A 77 15.43 -10.21 21.73
CA LEU A 77 14.42 -9.65 22.62
C LEU A 77 14.92 -8.33 23.24
N PRO A 78 14.53 -7.18 22.67
CA PRO A 78 14.69 -5.86 23.30
C PRO A 78 13.74 -5.69 24.50
N ALA A 79 14.21 -5.06 25.57
CA ALA A 79 13.43 -4.77 26.77
C ALA A 79 14.05 -3.62 27.59
N GLY A 80 13.52 -2.40 27.46
CA GLY A 80 14.02 -1.25 28.22
C GLY A 80 15.48 -0.95 27.86
N ASP A 81 16.39 -0.94 28.83
CA ASP A 81 17.84 -0.78 28.62
C ASP A 81 18.60 -2.11 28.47
N VAL A 82 17.86 -3.21 28.27
CA VAL A 82 18.39 -4.58 28.17
C VAL A 82 18.03 -5.19 26.82
N LEU A 83 18.94 -5.99 26.27
CA LEU A 83 18.74 -6.79 25.06
C LEU A 83 19.15 -8.24 25.30
N ALA A 84 18.25 -9.19 25.10
CA ALA A 84 18.57 -10.62 25.18
C ALA A 84 18.62 -11.26 23.79
N ALA A 85 19.69 -12.01 23.51
CA ALA A 85 19.83 -12.82 22.30
C ALA A 85 19.95 -14.30 22.67
N VAL A 86 19.11 -15.15 22.09
CA VAL A 86 19.10 -16.60 22.32
C VAL A 86 19.47 -17.30 21.03
N SER A 87 20.56 -18.07 21.03
CA SER A 87 20.84 -19.00 19.93
C SER A 87 20.63 -20.44 20.40
N MET A 88 20.06 -21.27 19.54
CA MET A 88 19.74 -22.67 19.82
C MET A 88 20.42 -23.57 18.78
N PHE A 89 20.97 -24.70 19.23
CA PHE A 89 21.80 -25.62 18.45
C PHE A 89 21.58 -27.10 18.85
N ASP A 90 22.02 -28.04 18.04
CA ASP A 90 21.93 -29.49 18.30
C ASP A 90 23.04 -30.04 19.23
N SER A 91 24.04 -29.23 19.56
CA SER A 91 25.13 -29.61 20.47
C SER A 91 25.67 -28.44 21.31
N PRO A 92 26.23 -28.73 22.50
CA PRO A 92 26.76 -27.68 23.38
C PRO A 92 27.99 -27.01 22.78
N GLU A 93 28.82 -27.73 22.01
CA GLU A 93 29.98 -27.15 21.34
C GLU A 93 29.57 -26.09 20.30
N GLN A 94 28.49 -26.31 19.54
CA GLN A 94 27.99 -25.32 18.58
C GLN A 94 27.36 -24.10 19.28
N ALA A 95 26.61 -24.32 20.37
CA ALA A 95 26.09 -23.24 21.20
C ALA A 95 27.22 -22.35 21.74
N ALA A 96 28.33 -22.95 22.20
CA ALA A 96 29.51 -22.22 22.62
C ALA A 96 30.22 -21.49 21.46
N VAL A 97 30.36 -22.12 20.29
CA VAL A 97 30.93 -21.46 19.08
C VAL A 97 30.09 -20.26 18.66
N SER A 98 28.77 -20.27 18.90
CA SER A 98 27.90 -19.13 18.62
C SER A 98 28.31 -17.87 19.40
N ASN A 99 28.89 -18.02 20.60
CA ASN A 99 29.37 -16.90 21.41
C ASN A 99 30.62 -16.24 20.83
N GLU A 100 31.52 -17.03 20.23
CA GLU A 100 32.68 -16.47 19.53
C GLU A 100 32.23 -15.67 18.31
N LYS A 101 31.32 -16.24 17.51
CA LYS A 101 30.74 -15.55 16.35
C LYS A 101 29.99 -14.28 16.75
N ALA A 102 29.21 -14.33 17.83
CA ALA A 102 28.49 -13.16 18.36
C ALA A 102 29.46 -12.07 18.80
N ARG A 103 30.51 -12.42 19.54
CA ARG A 103 31.54 -11.46 19.99
C ARG A 103 32.23 -10.79 18.80
N ASP A 104 32.60 -11.57 17.78
CA ASP A 104 33.29 -11.05 16.60
C ASP A 104 32.36 -10.12 15.81
N PHE A 105 31.09 -10.51 15.61
CA PHE A 105 30.08 -9.66 14.97
C PHE A 105 29.82 -8.37 15.75
N VAL A 106 29.69 -8.46 17.08
CA VAL A 106 29.51 -7.28 17.94
C VAL A 106 30.70 -6.34 17.81
N ALA A 107 31.93 -6.85 17.85
CA ALA A 107 33.12 -6.03 17.72
C ALA A 107 33.21 -5.30 16.36
N GLU A 108 32.75 -5.94 15.29
CA GLU A 108 32.81 -5.39 13.93
C GLU A 108 31.64 -4.45 13.60
N SER A 109 30.43 -4.75 14.10
CA SER A 109 29.19 -4.14 13.59
C SER A 109 28.32 -3.47 14.65
N LEU A 110 28.42 -3.85 15.93
CA LEU A 110 27.54 -3.35 17.01
C LEU A 110 28.27 -2.65 18.16
N ALA A 111 29.60 -2.53 18.10
CA ALA A 111 30.42 -2.00 19.19
C ALA A 111 30.00 -0.60 19.70
N PRO A 112 29.53 0.34 18.84
CA PRO A 112 29.03 1.63 19.32
C PRO A 112 27.68 1.55 20.05
N LEU A 113 26.88 0.51 19.76
CA LEU A 113 25.49 0.38 20.20
C LEU A 113 25.35 -0.52 21.45
N LEU A 114 26.36 -1.35 21.72
CA LEU A 114 26.39 -2.27 22.86
C LEU A 114 27.54 -1.88 23.81
N PRO A 115 27.30 -0.98 24.78
CA PRO A 115 28.37 -0.39 25.59
C PRO A 115 28.99 -1.35 26.61
N ASN A 116 28.28 -2.42 26.98
CA ASN A 116 28.72 -3.40 27.95
C ASN A 116 28.84 -4.81 27.33
N ALA A 117 29.75 -5.61 27.88
CA ALA A 117 29.86 -7.02 27.51
C ALA A 117 28.61 -7.80 27.99
N PRO A 118 28.16 -8.82 27.23
CA PRO A 118 26.98 -9.58 27.63
C PRO A 118 27.27 -10.50 28.82
N THR A 119 26.27 -10.70 29.67
CA THR A 119 26.20 -11.87 30.54
C THR A 119 25.74 -13.07 29.71
N ILE A 120 26.43 -14.20 29.82
CA ILE A 120 26.18 -15.40 29.03
C ILE A 120 25.70 -16.53 29.95
N VAL A 121 24.63 -17.21 29.54
CA VAL A 121 24.11 -18.44 30.14
C VAL A 121 24.01 -19.48 29.03
N GLU A 122 24.64 -20.64 29.20
CA GLU A 122 24.65 -21.75 28.24
C GLU A 122 24.10 -23.01 28.91
N GLY A 123 23.33 -23.82 28.20
CA GLY A 123 22.77 -25.02 28.79
C GLY A 123 21.91 -25.86 27.84
N ALA A 124 21.50 -27.03 28.33
CA ALA A 124 20.50 -27.86 27.66
C ALA A 124 19.11 -27.21 27.81
N LEU A 125 18.35 -27.22 26.72
CA LEU A 125 17.04 -26.61 26.60
C LEU A 125 15.96 -27.67 26.82
N ASP A 126 15.19 -27.53 27.89
CA ASP A 126 13.97 -28.28 28.11
C ASP A 126 12.82 -27.56 27.41
N VAL A 127 12.30 -28.18 26.33
CA VAL A 127 11.15 -27.66 25.57
C VAL A 127 9.87 -28.20 26.18
N TRP A 128 9.15 -27.35 26.90
CA TRP A 128 7.92 -27.71 27.60
C TRP A 128 6.69 -27.58 26.72
N HIS A 129 6.66 -26.53 25.90
CA HIS A 129 5.54 -26.26 25.01
C HIS A 129 6.00 -25.54 23.75
N LEU A 130 5.43 -25.95 22.63
CA LEU A 130 5.58 -25.30 21.34
C LEU A 130 4.27 -25.51 20.56
N ALA A 131 3.54 -24.43 20.30
CA ALA A 131 2.34 -24.45 19.47
C ALA A 131 2.69 -24.71 18.00
N SER A 132 1.70 -25.14 17.21
CA SER A 132 1.90 -25.41 15.78
C SER A 132 2.30 -24.13 15.04
N LEU A 133 3.28 -24.24 14.16
CA LEU A 133 3.70 -23.17 13.25
C LEU A 133 2.56 -22.64 12.36
N ASN A 134 1.57 -23.48 12.07
CA ASN A 134 0.39 -23.07 11.31
C ASN A 134 -0.50 -22.14 12.15
N ASP A 135 -0.56 -22.32 13.46
CA ASP A 135 -1.28 -21.43 14.39
C ASP A 135 -0.49 -20.12 14.59
N MET A 136 0.85 -20.19 14.50
CA MET A 136 1.74 -19.01 14.49
C MET A 136 1.46 -18.10 13.30
N ILE A 137 1.35 -18.65 12.08
CA ILE A 137 1.24 -17.88 10.82
C ILE A 137 -0.21 -17.53 10.46
N SER A 138 -1.20 -18.35 10.86
CA SER A 138 -2.61 -18.14 10.49
C SER A 138 -3.38 -17.20 11.42
N GLY A 139 -2.87 -16.91 12.62
CA GLY A 139 -3.33 -15.81 13.44
C GLY A 139 -2.69 -14.51 12.98
N ALA A 140 -3.41 -13.38 13.01
CA ALA A 140 -2.87 -12.05 12.73
C ALA A 140 -1.74 -11.58 13.68
N GLY A 141 -1.18 -12.49 14.51
CA GLY A 141 -0.22 -12.24 15.59
C GLY A 141 1.20 -12.79 15.38
N ALA A 142 1.51 -13.48 14.27
CA ALA A 142 2.88 -13.93 13.97
C ALA A 142 3.88 -12.76 13.93
N SER A 143 3.43 -11.59 13.47
CA SER A 143 4.20 -10.34 13.33
C SER A 143 4.31 -9.54 14.65
N ARG A 144 3.71 -10.02 15.75
CA ARG A 144 3.65 -9.34 17.05
C ARG A 144 3.87 -10.32 18.22
N LEU A 145 4.91 -11.15 18.17
CA LEU A 145 5.26 -12.02 19.29
C LEU A 145 5.85 -11.21 20.45
N TYR A 146 5.40 -11.49 21.67
CA TYR A 146 5.91 -10.91 22.91
C TYR A 146 6.56 -12.00 23.74
N ALA A 147 7.71 -11.69 24.31
CA ALA A 147 8.43 -12.62 25.15
C ALA A 147 8.62 -12.07 26.55
N SER A 148 8.55 -13.00 27.50
CA SER A 148 8.98 -12.80 28.87
C SER A 148 10.06 -13.82 29.19
N MET A 149 11.27 -13.32 29.41
CA MET A 149 12.41 -14.11 29.85
C MET A 149 12.70 -13.82 31.32
N ARG A 150 13.03 -14.88 32.07
CA ARG A 150 13.38 -14.82 33.49
C ARG A 150 14.70 -15.53 33.69
N VAL A 151 15.66 -14.83 34.29
CA VAL A 151 16.95 -15.40 34.68
C VAL A 151 17.01 -15.46 36.20
N TYR A 152 17.01 -16.68 36.73
CA TYR A 152 17.14 -16.99 38.14
C TYR A 152 18.62 -17.23 38.45
N GLU A 153 19.16 -16.45 39.37
CA GLU A 153 20.51 -16.61 39.93
C GLU A 153 20.44 -17.39 41.24
N ASN A 154 21.54 -18.06 41.62
CA ASN A 154 21.64 -18.82 42.88
C ASN A 154 20.49 -19.84 43.07
N TYR A 155 20.08 -20.48 41.98
CA TYR A 155 19.02 -21.49 41.93
C TYR A 155 19.54 -22.84 42.43
N ASN A 156 18.77 -23.50 43.30
CA ASN A 156 19.14 -24.81 43.82
C ASN A 156 18.90 -25.95 42.80
N LEU A 157 19.87 -26.21 41.93
CA LEU A 157 19.78 -27.25 40.88
C LEU A 157 19.64 -28.68 41.41
N THR A 158 19.90 -28.97 42.71
CA THR A 158 19.61 -30.31 43.26
C THR A 158 18.13 -30.64 43.27
N ARG A 159 17.27 -29.64 43.02
CA ARG A 159 15.81 -29.74 42.95
C ARG A 159 15.28 -29.74 41.52
N ARG A 160 16.16 -29.90 40.51
CA ARG A 160 15.76 -29.91 39.10
C ARG A 160 14.63 -30.91 38.81
N ASP A 161 14.75 -32.15 39.27
CA ASP A 161 13.72 -33.17 39.05
C ASP A 161 12.37 -32.77 39.67
N ASP A 162 12.39 -32.21 40.89
CA ASP A 162 11.17 -31.70 41.55
C ASP A 162 10.58 -30.50 40.75
N ALA A 163 11.42 -29.64 40.16
CA ALA A 163 11.00 -28.51 39.35
C ALA A 163 10.37 -28.95 38.03
N VAL A 164 10.96 -29.95 37.37
CA VAL A 164 10.43 -30.57 36.15
C VAL A 164 9.01 -31.10 36.42
N GLU A 165 8.79 -31.82 37.52
CA GLU A 165 7.46 -32.33 37.89
C GLU A 165 6.44 -31.20 38.14
N LEU A 166 6.83 -30.14 38.84
CA LEU A 166 5.94 -29.01 39.13
C LEU A 166 5.62 -28.18 37.87
N VAL A 167 6.58 -28.02 36.97
CA VAL A 167 6.35 -27.33 35.71
C VAL A 167 5.35 -28.10 34.85
N ASP A 168 5.56 -29.41 34.68
CA ASP A 168 4.69 -30.28 33.89
C ASP A 168 3.26 -30.33 34.43
N SER A 169 3.12 -30.53 35.74
CA SER A 169 1.83 -30.83 36.37
C SER A 169 1.01 -29.61 36.79
N ILE A 170 1.65 -28.46 36.96
CA ILE A 170 1.01 -27.25 37.52
C ILE A 170 1.25 -26.04 36.61
N PHE A 171 2.50 -25.64 36.43
CA PHE A 171 2.80 -24.33 35.86
C PHE A 171 2.47 -24.23 34.37
N LEU A 172 2.82 -25.26 33.59
CA LEU A 172 2.53 -25.27 32.17
C LEU A 172 1.01 -25.27 31.91
N PRO A 173 0.20 -26.14 32.56
CA PRO A 173 -1.26 -26.03 32.48
C PRO A 173 -1.80 -24.64 32.83
N MET A 174 -1.29 -24.00 33.89
CA MET A 174 -1.69 -22.64 34.26
C MET A 174 -1.36 -21.60 33.17
N GLN A 175 -0.21 -21.71 32.51
CA GLN A 175 0.13 -20.81 31.41
C GLN A 175 -0.70 -21.08 30.15
N GLN A 176 -1.04 -22.34 29.87
CA GLN A 176 -1.90 -22.70 28.73
C GLN A 176 -3.34 -22.23 28.90
N GLU A 177 -3.83 -22.15 30.15
CA GLU A 177 -5.13 -21.56 30.46
C GLU A 177 -5.18 -20.03 30.26
N ALA A 178 -4.02 -19.35 30.24
CA ALA A 178 -3.94 -17.89 30.15
C ALA A 178 -4.19 -17.31 28.73
N ASP A 179 -4.54 -18.16 27.77
CA ASP A 179 -4.70 -17.84 26.33
C ASP A 179 -3.42 -17.29 25.67
N GLY A 180 -3.23 -17.55 24.38
CA GLY A 180 -2.14 -16.96 23.59
C GLY A 180 -0.71 -17.43 23.90
N LEU A 181 -0.49 -18.47 24.74
CA LEU A 181 0.83 -19.07 24.95
C LEU A 181 1.30 -19.77 23.67
N PHE A 182 2.43 -19.30 23.12
CA PHE A 182 3.04 -19.88 21.93
C PHE A 182 4.11 -20.92 22.27
N SER A 183 5.06 -20.57 23.14
CA SER A 183 6.12 -21.48 23.53
C SER A 183 6.61 -21.24 24.94
N TYR A 184 7.06 -22.29 25.60
CA TYR A 184 7.70 -22.21 26.91
C TYR A 184 8.93 -23.11 26.97
N PHE A 185 10.07 -22.51 27.30
CA PHE A 185 11.36 -23.16 27.41
C PHE A 185 12.01 -22.90 28.76
N THR A 186 12.77 -23.86 29.27
CA THR A 186 13.67 -23.66 30.40
C THR A 186 15.06 -24.16 30.07
N MET A 187 16.08 -23.56 30.67
CA MET A 187 17.48 -23.93 30.51
C MET A 187 18.20 -23.69 31.82
N ASP A 188 19.12 -24.57 32.21
CA ASP A 188 20.05 -24.37 33.31
C ASP A 188 21.50 -24.48 32.87
N ASP A 189 22.39 -23.76 33.55
CA ASP A 189 23.82 -23.78 33.26
C ASP A 189 24.60 -24.92 33.96
N GLY A 190 23.89 -25.80 34.67
CA GLY A 190 24.48 -26.87 35.46
C GLY A 190 25.23 -26.41 36.72
N VAL A 191 25.25 -25.11 37.02
CA VAL A 191 25.93 -24.52 38.18
C VAL A 191 24.91 -24.02 39.19
N ASP A 192 24.24 -22.92 38.88
CA ASP A 192 23.26 -22.26 39.77
C ASP A 192 22.35 -21.25 39.04
N ARG A 193 22.30 -21.26 37.71
CA ARG A 193 21.42 -20.38 36.93
C ARG A 193 20.37 -21.16 36.19
N VAL A 194 19.15 -20.61 36.16
CA VAL A 194 18.06 -21.09 35.33
C VAL A 194 17.50 -19.93 34.52
N ALA A 195 17.45 -20.08 33.20
CA ALA A 195 16.74 -19.17 32.31
C ALA A 195 15.41 -19.80 31.89
N THR A 196 14.33 -19.03 31.89
CA THR A 196 13.05 -19.44 31.31
C THR A 196 12.63 -18.42 30.27
N LEU A 197 12.01 -18.88 29.19
CA LEU A 197 11.50 -18.05 28.12
C LEU A 197 10.08 -18.50 27.79
N SER A 198 9.13 -17.59 27.98
CA SER A 198 7.72 -17.75 27.60
C SER A 198 7.39 -16.75 26.50
N VAL A 199 6.83 -17.24 25.38
CA VAL A 199 6.46 -16.42 24.21
C VAL A 199 4.95 -16.46 24.04
N TYR A 200 4.37 -15.30 23.75
CA TYR A 200 2.93 -15.05 23.64
C TYR A 200 2.60 -14.24 22.39
N ASP A 201 1.33 -14.25 22.02
CA ASP A 201 0.75 -13.44 20.95
C ASP A 201 0.51 -11.96 21.32
N THR A 202 0.43 -11.62 22.61
CA THR A 202 0.19 -10.25 23.10
C THR A 202 1.08 -9.87 24.28
N GLU A 203 1.33 -8.56 24.42
CA GLU A 203 2.10 -8.03 25.54
C GLU A 203 1.40 -8.28 26.88
N ALA A 204 0.08 -8.11 26.92
CA ALA A 204 -0.73 -8.34 28.11
C ALA A 204 -0.57 -9.78 28.62
N ASN A 205 -0.59 -10.77 27.73
CA ASN A 205 -0.40 -12.18 28.09
C ASN A 205 1.04 -12.44 28.59
N ALA A 206 2.05 -11.84 27.94
CA ALA A 206 3.44 -11.93 28.39
C ALA A 206 3.68 -11.29 29.77
N LEU A 207 2.99 -10.18 30.06
CA LEU A 207 3.04 -9.53 31.37
C LEU A 207 2.27 -10.33 32.43
N ALA A 208 1.08 -10.84 32.12
CA ALA A 208 0.30 -11.70 33.02
C ALA A 208 1.08 -12.97 33.40
N ALA A 209 1.83 -13.54 32.46
CA ALA A 209 2.73 -14.67 32.72
C ALA A 209 3.75 -14.38 33.83
N ASN A 210 4.23 -13.13 33.95
CA ASN A 210 5.14 -12.76 35.03
C ASN A 210 4.48 -12.83 36.40
N GLU A 211 3.22 -12.42 36.50
CA GLU A 211 2.47 -12.48 37.74
C GLU A 211 2.20 -13.92 38.14
N LEU A 212 1.81 -14.76 37.16
CA LEU A 212 1.65 -16.21 37.35
C LEU A 212 2.95 -16.87 37.80
N ALA A 213 4.07 -16.57 37.13
CA ALA A 213 5.39 -17.10 37.47
C ALA A 213 5.83 -16.71 38.89
N ALA A 214 5.58 -15.46 39.28
CA ALA A 214 5.91 -14.97 40.62
C ALA A 214 5.07 -15.65 41.71
N ALA A 215 3.76 -15.81 41.47
CA ALA A 215 2.87 -16.51 42.38
C ALA A 215 3.28 -17.99 42.54
N PHE A 216 3.48 -18.68 41.42
CA PHE A 216 3.93 -20.08 41.37
C PHE A 216 5.27 -20.27 42.10
N SER A 217 6.27 -19.43 41.79
CA SER A 217 7.59 -19.49 42.43
C SER A 217 7.50 -19.28 43.94
N SER A 218 6.66 -18.35 44.41
CA SER A 218 6.48 -18.08 45.83
C SER A 218 5.77 -19.21 46.57
N GLU A 219 4.88 -19.96 45.91
CA GLU A 219 4.12 -21.04 46.53
C GLU A 219 4.92 -22.36 46.57
N TYR A 220 5.56 -22.72 45.45
CA TYR A 220 6.14 -24.05 45.28
C TYR A 220 7.67 -24.08 45.34
N MET A 221 8.35 -22.97 45.04
CA MET A 221 9.81 -22.94 44.80
C MET A 221 10.58 -21.98 45.74
N ARG A 222 9.93 -21.51 46.82
CA ARG A 222 10.49 -20.50 47.74
C ARG A 222 11.85 -20.89 48.33
N ASP A 223 12.09 -22.18 48.58
CA ASP A 223 13.34 -22.66 49.18
C ASP A 223 14.44 -22.93 48.13
N TRP A 224 14.13 -22.76 46.84
CA TRP A 224 15.03 -23.07 45.71
C TRP A 224 15.54 -21.81 45.03
N ILE A 225 14.76 -20.73 45.10
CA ILE A 225 15.06 -19.42 44.52
C ILE A 225 15.40 -18.47 45.67
N SER A 226 16.63 -17.97 45.69
CA SER A 226 17.11 -17.09 46.77
C SER A 226 16.95 -15.60 46.47
N GLU A 227 16.77 -15.24 45.20
CA GLU A 227 16.71 -13.85 44.70
C GLU A 227 15.55 -13.65 43.73
N THR A 228 15.17 -12.39 43.49
CA THR A 228 14.15 -12.08 42.48
C THR A 228 14.79 -12.26 41.10
N PRO A 229 14.18 -13.03 40.17
CA PRO A 229 14.76 -13.22 38.86
C PRO A 229 14.82 -11.91 38.08
N THR A 230 15.88 -11.76 37.29
CA THR A 230 15.95 -10.71 36.27
C THR A 230 14.87 -10.99 35.24
N ARG A 231 14.04 -9.99 34.95
CA ARG A 231 12.94 -10.08 34.00
C ARG A 231 13.23 -9.24 32.78
N ILE A 232 13.19 -9.86 31.61
CA ILE A 232 13.41 -9.21 30.32
C ILE A 232 12.10 -9.41 29.55
N ASN A 233 11.32 -8.34 29.41
CA ASN A 233 10.00 -8.37 28.81
C ASN A 233 9.97 -7.41 27.63
N GLY A 234 9.45 -7.89 26.51
CA GLY A 234 9.28 -7.02 25.36
C GLY A 234 8.79 -7.77 24.13
N ARG A 235 8.62 -7.01 23.06
CA ARG A 235 8.32 -7.55 21.75
C ARG A 235 9.56 -8.26 21.20
N MET A 236 9.38 -9.44 20.60
CA MET A 236 10.48 -10.11 19.92
C MET A 236 10.88 -9.33 18.67
N ALA A 237 12.17 -9.01 18.59
CA ALA A 237 12.78 -8.29 17.49
C ALA A 237 13.05 -9.20 16.29
N VAL A 238 13.55 -10.40 16.56
CA VAL A 238 13.94 -11.39 15.55
C VAL A 238 13.51 -12.76 16.06
N ALA A 239 12.91 -13.57 15.19
CA ALA A 239 12.67 -14.99 15.43
C ALA A 239 13.01 -15.80 14.18
N ALA A 240 13.86 -16.81 14.34
CA ALA A 240 14.27 -17.68 13.23
C ALA A 240 14.43 -19.13 13.69
N PHE A 241 14.13 -20.07 12.80
CA PHE A 241 14.25 -21.50 13.03
C PHE A 241 14.84 -22.17 11.79
N ALA A 242 15.55 -23.29 11.96
CA ALA A 242 16.27 -23.95 10.86
C ALA A 242 15.36 -24.41 9.69
N ASP A 243 14.13 -24.82 10.01
CA ASP A 243 13.14 -25.28 9.01
C ASP A 243 12.39 -24.14 8.32
N LEU A 244 12.59 -22.90 8.79
CA LEU A 244 12.12 -21.69 8.14
C LEU A 244 13.26 -21.11 7.30
N ASN A 245 13.26 -21.42 6.00
CA ASN A 245 14.23 -20.83 5.04
C ASN A 245 14.17 -19.29 5.00
N GLU A 246 13.11 -18.70 5.55
CA GLU A 246 12.94 -17.28 5.80
C GLU A 246 12.80 -17.09 7.31
N GLY A 247 13.91 -17.03 8.05
CA GLY A 247 13.81 -16.42 9.37
C GLY A 247 13.46 -14.95 9.16
N VAL A 248 12.39 -14.51 9.80
CA VAL A 248 11.81 -13.19 9.60
C VAL A 248 12.49 -12.26 10.60
N ASN A 249 13.07 -11.17 10.12
CA ASN A 249 13.23 -10.01 10.98
C ASN A 249 11.80 -9.68 11.39
N LEU A 250 11.37 -10.02 12.62
CA LEU A 250 9.99 -9.69 13.00
C LEU A 250 9.83 -8.19 12.85
N ILE A 251 10.90 -7.45 13.14
CA ILE A 251 11.18 -6.05 12.86
C ILE A 251 11.12 -5.63 11.37
N ASP A 252 11.24 -6.47 10.34
CA ASP A 252 10.91 -6.04 8.95
C ASP A 252 9.39 -6.05 8.69
N GLU A 253 8.61 -6.81 9.45
CA GLU A 253 7.13 -6.71 9.47
C GLU A 253 6.60 -5.92 10.68
N ALA A 254 7.47 -5.58 11.65
CA ALA A 254 7.17 -5.02 12.96
C ALA A 254 7.91 -3.71 13.31
N MET A 255 8.93 -3.30 12.56
CA MET A 255 9.51 -1.95 12.63
C MET A 255 8.85 -1.06 11.59
N THR A 256 7.61 -0.72 11.87
CA THR A 256 7.32 0.71 11.97
C THR A 256 7.63 1.18 13.38
N ASP A 257 8.89 1.02 13.83
CA ASP A 257 9.40 1.65 15.06
C ASP A 257 10.82 2.23 14.91
N SER A 258 11.27 2.44 13.66
CA SER A 258 11.66 3.82 13.36
C SER A 258 10.35 4.59 13.39
N LYS A 259 10.04 5.23 14.53
CA LYS A 259 8.89 6.14 14.64
C LYS A 259 8.88 7.01 13.39
N VAL A 260 7.88 6.82 12.53
CA VAL A 260 7.71 7.71 11.40
C VAL A 260 7.12 8.99 11.97
N PHE A 261 7.65 10.13 11.59
CA PHE A 261 7.17 11.42 12.04
C PHE A 261 6.40 12.07 10.90
N ALA A 262 5.23 12.60 11.20
CA ALA A 262 4.37 13.26 10.25
C ALA A 262 4.43 14.78 10.45
N SER A 263 4.36 15.52 9.36
CA SER A 263 3.94 16.92 9.35
C SER A 263 2.67 17.03 8.51
N VAL A 264 1.56 17.37 9.18
CA VAL A 264 0.24 17.58 8.61
C VAL A 264 0.00 19.08 8.48
N ARG A 265 -0.42 19.53 7.32
CA ARG A 265 -0.74 20.94 7.03
C ARG A 265 -2.12 21.02 6.44
N VAL A 266 -3.00 21.83 7.02
CA VAL A 266 -4.34 22.09 6.50
C VAL A 266 -4.40 23.53 6.01
N TYR A 267 -4.65 23.69 4.72
CA TYR A 267 -4.78 24.97 4.02
C TYR A 267 -6.25 25.32 3.89
N ASP A 268 -6.64 26.53 4.30
CA ASP A 268 -8.04 26.98 4.30
C ASP A 268 -8.21 28.20 3.38
N GLY A 269 -9.35 28.27 2.70
CA GLY A 269 -9.66 29.35 1.76
C GLY A 269 -8.91 29.25 0.43
N VAL A 270 -8.51 28.04 0.03
CA VAL A 270 -7.94 27.78 -1.30
C VAL A 270 -9.04 27.97 -2.34
N ASP A 271 -8.73 28.63 -3.48
CA ASP A 271 -9.69 28.79 -4.57
C ASP A 271 -9.89 27.46 -5.30
N PRO A 272 -11.12 26.88 -5.30
CA PRO A 272 -11.34 25.60 -5.95
C PRO A 272 -11.09 25.61 -7.46
N SER A 273 -11.22 26.77 -8.10
CA SER A 273 -10.93 26.92 -9.54
C SER A 273 -9.43 26.84 -9.86
N ALA A 274 -8.56 26.92 -8.85
CA ALA A 274 -7.12 26.83 -9.00
C ALA A 274 -6.54 25.46 -8.64
N HIS A 275 -7.39 24.45 -8.36
CA HIS A 275 -6.96 23.10 -7.98
C HIS A 275 -5.90 22.51 -8.91
N ASP A 276 -6.11 22.55 -10.22
CA ASP A 276 -5.17 21.96 -11.18
C ASP A 276 -3.80 22.65 -11.14
N THR A 277 -3.81 23.98 -10.98
CA THR A 277 -2.57 24.75 -10.84
C THR A 277 -1.86 24.43 -9.54
N TYR A 278 -2.62 24.27 -8.45
CA TYR A 278 -2.08 23.89 -7.15
C TYR A 278 -1.48 22.48 -7.16
N VAL A 279 -2.18 21.50 -7.76
CA VAL A 279 -1.69 20.12 -7.94
C VAL A 279 -0.44 20.09 -8.78
N ARG A 280 -0.42 20.74 -9.95
CA ARG A 280 0.76 20.79 -10.81
C ARG A 280 1.97 21.39 -10.09
N LEU A 281 1.79 22.49 -9.36
CA LEU A 281 2.87 23.11 -8.60
C LEU A 281 3.34 22.21 -7.44
N ALA A 282 2.42 21.50 -6.79
CA ALA A 282 2.77 20.54 -5.75
C ALA A 282 3.51 19.31 -6.30
N ASP A 283 3.09 18.78 -7.44
CA ASP A 283 3.63 17.55 -8.05
C ASP A 283 4.92 17.79 -8.83
N GLU A 284 4.98 18.80 -9.69
CA GLU A 284 6.18 19.08 -10.50
C GLU A 284 7.19 19.94 -9.74
N GLY A 285 6.73 20.74 -8.78
CA GLY A 285 7.55 21.70 -8.04
C GLY A 285 7.93 21.21 -6.65
N PHE A 286 6.95 21.01 -5.77
CA PHE A 286 7.21 20.72 -4.36
C PHE A 286 7.63 19.27 -4.10
N LEU A 287 7.01 18.31 -4.78
CA LEU A 287 7.23 16.88 -4.55
C LEU A 287 8.70 16.47 -4.81
N PRO A 288 9.39 16.90 -5.87
CA PRO A 288 10.82 16.59 -6.04
C PRO A 288 11.68 17.13 -4.89
N ILE A 289 11.37 18.34 -4.39
CA ILE A 289 12.11 18.97 -3.28
C ILE A 289 11.93 18.17 -1.99
N ILE A 290 10.70 17.79 -1.68
CA ILE A 290 10.42 17.07 -0.43
C ILE A 290 10.90 15.62 -0.51
N ARG A 291 10.84 14.99 -1.67
CA ARG A 291 11.34 13.62 -1.92
C ARG A 291 12.86 13.53 -1.79
N ASP A 292 13.58 14.57 -2.21
CA ASP A 292 15.05 14.64 -2.05
C ASP A 292 15.48 15.03 -0.62
N SER A 293 14.54 15.34 0.27
CA SER A 293 14.85 15.67 1.66
C SER A 293 15.29 14.41 2.45
N ALA A 294 16.27 14.58 3.33
CA ALA A 294 16.81 13.47 4.10
C ALA A 294 15.74 12.78 4.96
N GLY A 295 15.73 11.45 4.94
CA GLY A 295 14.79 10.62 5.70
C GLY A 295 13.34 10.72 5.24
N PHE A 296 13.10 11.14 3.98
CA PHE A 296 11.77 11.12 3.38
C PHE A 296 11.19 9.70 3.38
N VAL A 297 9.98 9.54 3.92
CA VAL A 297 9.23 8.27 3.93
C VAL A 297 8.03 8.35 2.99
N GLY A 298 7.33 9.48 2.99
CA GLY A 298 6.13 9.63 2.17
C GLY A 298 5.55 11.03 2.11
N PHE A 299 4.69 11.27 1.12
CA PHE A 299 3.96 12.51 0.93
C PHE A 299 2.54 12.21 0.46
N TYR A 300 1.57 12.99 0.94
CA TYR A 300 0.17 12.96 0.49
C TYR A 300 -0.34 14.39 0.30
N LEU A 301 -1.10 14.62 -0.77
CA LEU A 301 -1.87 15.84 -1.00
C LEU A 301 -3.34 15.50 -1.18
N LEU A 302 -4.18 16.11 -0.36
CA LEU A 302 -5.61 15.90 -0.30
C LEU A 302 -6.35 17.20 -0.65
N LEU A 303 -7.29 17.13 -1.58
CA LEU A 303 -8.10 18.26 -2.03
C LEU A 303 -9.54 18.08 -1.55
N ALA A 304 -10.08 19.04 -0.79
CA ALA A 304 -11.46 19.00 -0.31
C ALA A 304 -12.13 20.39 -0.36
N GLY A 305 -12.71 20.75 -1.51
CA GLY A 305 -13.33 22.06 -1.69
C GLY A 305 -12.32 23.18 -1.48
N ASP A 306 -12.64 24.17 -0.64
CA ASP A 306 -11.75 25.28 -0.28
C ASP A 306 -10.73 24.94 0.83
N ARG A 307 -10.71 23.68 1.28
CA ARG A 307 -9.80 23.20 2.33
C ARG A 307 -8.96 22.03 1.85
N HIS A 308 -7.66 22.21 1.79
CA HIS A 308 -6.72 21.16 1.37
C HIS A 308 -5.90 20.68 2.54
N ALA A 309 -5.32 19.48 2.42
CA ALA A 309 -4.31 19.01 3.37
C ALA A 309 -3.10 18.44 2.66
N SER A 310 -1.91 18.65 3.22
CA SER A 310 -0.71 17.91 2.85
C SER A 310 -0.15 17.18 4.06
N ILE A 311 0.31 15.95 3.87
CA ILE A 311 0.95 15.14 4.90
C ILE A 311 2.33 14.75 4.39
N SER A 312 3.38 14.97 5.18
CA SER A 312 4.75 14.56 4.86
C SER A 312 5.26 13.65 5.97
N LEU A 313 5.82 12.50 5.62
CA LEU A 313 6.29 11.47 6.53
C LEU A 313 7.82 11.37 6.46
N PHE A 314 8.47 11.27 7.62
CA PHE A 314 9.92 11.23 7.75
C PHE A 314 10.40 10.23 8.81
N GLU A 315 11.66 9.82 8.72
CA GLU A 315 12.31 8.93 9.69
C GLU A 315 12.54 9.59 11.07
N THR A 316 12.57 10.93 11.15
CA THR A 316 12.85 11.67 12.40
C THR A 316 12.00 12.93 12.55
N ALA A 317 11.74 13.34 13.80
CA ALA A 317 11.03 14.57 14.14
C ALA A 317 11.67 15.82 13.51
N ALA A 318 13.01 15.92 13.56
CA ALA A 318 13.72 17.07 13.03
C ALA A 318 13.58 17.22 11.50
N GLN A 319 13.46 16.10 10.78
CA GLN A 319 13.20 16.11 9.34
C GLN A 319 11.75 16.50 9.03
N ALA A 320 10.79 16.00 9.81
CA ALA A 320 9.39 16.43 9.72
C ALA A 320 9.24 17.94 10.01
N GLU A 321 9.93 18.46 11.03
CA GLU A 321 9.96 19.90 11.33
C GLU A 321 10.60 20.71 10.19
N ALA A 322 11.74 20.26 9.66
CA ALA A 322 12.41 20.92 8.53
C ALA A 322 11.50 20.97 7.29
N SER A 323 10.67 19.96 7.07
CA SER A 323 9.71 19.94 5.96
C SER A 323 8.68 21.08 6.04
N ILE A 324 8.35 21.56 7.25
CA ILE A 324 7.46 22.71 7.46
C ILE A 324 8.08 23.98 6.90
N GLU A 325 9.38 24.20 7.14
CA GLU A 325 10.09 25.34 6.60
C GLU A 325 10.18 25.27 5.07
N THR A 326 10.51 24.09 4.52
CA THR A 326 10.52 23.86 3.06
C THR A 326 9.17 24.17 2.43
N ALA A 327 8.06 23.71 3.03
CA ALA A 327 6.71 24.00 2.55
C ALA A 327 6.38 25.50 2.62
N ARG A 328 6.74 26.16 3.73
CA ARG A 328 6.52 27.61 3.90
C ARG A 328 7.25 28.42 2.83
N ASP A 329 8.52 28.10 2.59
CA ASP A 329 9.34 28.82 1.62
C ASP A 329 8.83 28.59 0.20
N PHE A 330 8.43 27.36 -0.15
CA PHE A 330 7.80 27.04 -1.43
C PHE A 330 6.47 27.80 -1.61
N ILE A 331 5.63 27.86 -0.58
CA ILE A 331 4.35 28.58 -0.64
C ILE A 331 4.59 30.07 -0.86
N ALA A 332 5.52 30.68 -0.13
CA ALA A 332 5.84 32.09 -0.27
C ALA A 332 6.37 32.44 -1.68
N GLU A 333 7.08 31.52 -2.33
CA GLU A 333 7.65 31.74 -3.65
C GLU A 333 6.67 31.45 -4.80
N TYR A 334 5.85 30.41 -4.68
CA TYR A 334 5.06 29.87 -5.80
C TYR A 334 3.55 29.87 -5.59
N LEU A 335 3.06 29.85 -4.33
CA LEU A 335 1.64 29.61 -4.02
C LEU A 335 0.96 30.73 -3.22
N GLU A 336 1.63 31.84 -2.88
CA GLU A 336 1.07 32.96 -2.09
C GLU A 336 -0.29 33.47 -2.62
N PRO A 337 -0.54 33.59 -3.95
CA PRO A 337 -1.85 34.01 -4.46
C PRO A 337 -2.95 32.94 -4.32
N LEU A 338 -2.57 31.67 -4.16
CA LEU A 338 -3.47 30.50 -4.16
C LEU A 338 -3.78 30.01 -2.75
N ILE A 339 -2.88 30.25 -1.79
CA ILE A 339 -3.04 29.91 -0.37
C ILE A 339 -3.07 31.23 0.42
N PRO A 340 -4.25 31.85 0.58
CA PRO A 340 -4.34 33.19 1.16
C PRO A 340 -4.15 33.21 2.70
N ASN A 341 -4.25 32.06 3.35
CA ASN A 341 -4.20 31.92 4.80
C ASN A 341 -3.02 31.03 5.23
N PRO A 342 -2.38 31.31 6.38
CA PRO A 342 -1.38 30.41 6.93
C PRO A 342 -2.02 29.05 7.26
N PRO A 343 -1.34 27.92 6.98
CA PRO A 343 -1.89 26.62 7.27
C PRO A 343 -1.97 26.37 8.79
N LEU A 344 -2.98 25.59 9.20
CA LEU A 344 -2.91 24.85 10.45
C LEU A 344 -1.84 23.77 10.30
N ILE A 345 -0.94 23.64 11.26
CA ILE A 345 0.14 22.66 11.25
C ILE A 345 -0.01 21.76 12.48
N VAL A 346 0.09 20.46 12.25
CA VAL A 346 0.21 19.43 13.29
C VAL A 346 1.38 18.55 12.91
N ASP A 347 2.39 18.46 13.76
CA ASP A 347 3.52 17.56 13.59
C ASP A 347 3.60 16.59 14.77
N GLY A 348 4.02 15.36 14.50
CA GLY A 348 3.85 14.31 15.49
C GLY A 348 4.40 12.96 15.09
N VAL A 349 4.30 12.00 16.00
CA VAL A 349 4.68 10.61 15.80
C VAL A 349 3.52 9.87 15.14
N VAL A 350 3.81 9.06 14.13
CA VAL A 350 2.88 8.05 13.60
C VAL A 350 2.87 6.87 14.58
N GLU A 351 1.80 6.78 15.38
CA GLU A 351 1.60 5.76 16.40
C GLU A 351 1.00 4.47 15.83
N VAL A 352 0.22 4.62 14.76
CA VAL A 352 -0.38 3.49 14.03
C VAL A 352 -0.17 3.72 12.55
N SER A 353 0.29 2.70 11.84
CA SER A 353 0.35 2.73 10.37
C SER A 353 -0.12 1.41 9.78
N TYR A 354 -0.83 1.52 8.65
CA TYR A 354 -1.14 0.42 7.76
C TYR A 354 -0.89 0.86 6.32
N LEU A 355 -0.27 -0.01 5.54
CA LEU A 355 -0.10 0.15 4.11
C LEU A 355 -0.45 -1.19 3.44
N ALA A 356 -1.26 -1.15 2.38
CA ALA A 356 -1.57 -2.34 1.60
C ALA A 356 -0.32 -2.89 0.88
N ASP A 357 -0.28 -4.21 0.67
CA ASP A 357 0.87 -4.91 0.08
C ASP A 357 1.27 -4.37 -1.31
N ALA A 358 2.55 -4.04 -1.48
CA ALA A 358 3.15 -3.51 -2.70
C ALA A 358 2.99 -4.43 -3.93
N GLU A 359 2.84 -5.74 -3.75
CA GLU A 359 2.61 -6.69 -4.85
C GLU A 359 1.14 -6.70 -5.29
N ALA A 360 0.20 -6.49 -4.36
CA ALA A 360 -1.22 -6.23 -4.68
C ALA A 360 -1.39 -4.88 -5.41
N LEU A 361 -0.62 -3.86 -5.02
CA LEU A 361 -0.56 -2.55 -5.68
C LEU A 361 0.02 -2.59 -7.11
N ARG A 362 0.86 -3.58 -7.43
CA ARG A 362 1.46 -3.75 -8.77
C ARG A 362 0.70 -4.75 -9.66
N MET A 363 0.08 -5.79 -9.07
CA MET A 363 -0.61 -6.85 -9.82
C MET A 363 -2.08 -6.53 -10.09
N ASP A 364 -2.72 -5.71 -9.26
CA ASP A 364 -4.10 -5.25 -9.49
C ASP A 364 -4.05 -3.84 -10.09
N ALA A 365 -3.85 -3.75 -11.42
CA ALA A 365 -3.73 -2.51 -12.18
C ALA A 365 -5.02 -1.65 -12.23
N GLY A 366 -5.83 -1.68 -11.16
CA GLY A 366 -7.08 -0.97 -10.98
C GLY A 366 -7.37 -0.49 -9.54
N ILE A 367 -6.44 -0.66 -8.59
CA ILE A 367 -6.54 -0.04 -7.25
C ILE A 367 -5.64 1.21 -7.23
N SER A 368 -6.15 2.33 -7.74
CA SER A 368 -5.51 3.64 -7.55
C SER A 368 -6.17 4.33 -6.35
N PRO A 369 -5.47 4.56 -5.23
CA PRO A 369 -6.03 5.33 -4.12
C PRO A 369 -6.38 6.74 -4.60
N SER A 370 -7.67 7.06 -4.59
CA SER A 370 -8.17 8.32 -5.16
C SER A 370 -8.86 9.20 -4.12
N HIS A 371 -9.12 8.69 -2.91
CA HIS A 371 -9.89 9.39 -1.89
C HIS A 371 -9.21 9.27 -0.52
N ALA A 372 -9.28 10.34 0.27
CA ALA A 372 -8.85 10.26 1.66
C ALA A 372 -9.72 11.12 2.59
N LEU A 373 -9.68 10.76 3.87
CA LEU A 373 -10.24 11.54 4.95
C LEU A 373 -9.19 11.72 6.04
N LEU A 374 -8.92 12.98 6.37
CA LEU A 374 -8.12 13.41 7.50
C LEU A 374 -9.07 13.92 8.59
N ALA A 375 -8.95 13.42 9.81
CA ALA A 375 -9.66 13.90 10.99
C ALA A 375 -8.66 14.34 12.06
N ILE A 376 -8.79 15.57 12.54
CA ILE A 376 -7.94 16.16 13.60
C ILE A 376 -8.79 16.35 14.85
N TYR A 377 -8.37 15.73 15.95
CA TYR A 377 -9.00 15.74 17.26
C TYR A 377 -8.17 16.61 18.20
N ASP A 378 -8.53 17.89 18.30
CA ASP A 378 -7.96 18.85 19.25
C ASP A 378 -8.55 18.63 20.66
N GLY A 379 -7.70 18.62 21.70
CA GLY A 379 -8.08 18.28 23.06
C GLY A 379 -8.17 16.77 23.35
N PHE A 380 -7.41 15.95 22.63
CA PHE A 380 -7.24 14.52 22.86
C PHE A 380 -6.57 14.23 24.22
N ASP A 381 -7.09 13.26 24.97
CA ASP A 381 -6.52 12.82 26.25
C ASP A 381 -5.34 11.87 26.02
N MET A 382 -4.12 12.40 26.02
CA MET A 382 -2.89 11.62 25.80
C MET A 382 -2.66 10.49 26.81
N ALA A 383 -3.30 10.52 27.99
CA ALA A 383 -3.24 9.40 28.93
C ALA A 383 -3.93 8.13 28.40
N ARG A 384 -4.72 8.25 27.33
CA ARG A 384 -5.44 7.16 26.66
C ARG A 384 -4.83 6.81 25.30
N LEU A 385 -3.64 7.34 24.97
CA LEU A 385 -3.00 7.09 23.68
C LEU A 385 -2.77 5.58 23.46
N ASP A 386 -2.10 4.91 24.38
CA ASP A 386 -1.77 3.47 24.25
C ASP A 386 -3.03 2.59 24.15
N GLU A 387 -4.07 2.93 24.91
CA GLU A 387 -5.38 2.27 24.83
C GLU A 387 -6.02 2.48 23.44
N THR A 388 -5.97 3.71 22.93
CA THR A 388 -6.53 4.07 21.61
C THR A 388 -5.80 3.35 20.49
N VAL A 389 -4.46 3.37 20.51
CA VAL A 389 -3.59 2.66 19.57
C VAL A 389 -3.95 1.17 19.55
N SER A 390 -4.03 0.55 20.73
CA SER A 390 -4.40 -0.87 20.88
C SER A 390 -5.77 -1.18 20.29
N LEU A 391 -6.78 -0.35 20.55
CA LEU A 391 -8.14 -0.53 20.01
C LEU A 391 -8.20 -0.32 18.50
N VAL A 392 -7.47 0.67 17.97
CA VAL A 392 -7.40 0.92 16.54
C VAL A 392 -6.76 -0.27 15.81
N GLU A 393 -5.68 -0.82 16.35
CA GLU A 393 -4.98 -1.96 15.75
C GLU A 393 -5.77 -3.27 15.84
N SER A 394 -6.39 -3.54 16.98
CA SER A 394 -7.03 -4.83 17.26
C SER A 394 -8.49 -4.92 16.83
N VAL A 395 -9.18 -3.78 16.67
CA VAL A 395 -10.62 -3.73 16.35
C VAL A 395 -10.86 -2.97 15.05
N PHE A 396 -10.51 -1.69 15.00
CA PHE A 396 -10.89 -0.81 13.88
C PHE A 396 -10.21 -1.21 12.56
N LEU A 397 -8.89 -1.42 12.57
CA LEU A 397 -8.14 -1.73 11.35
C LEU A 397 -8.59 -3.04 10.69
N PRO A 398 -8.77 -4.15 11.43
CA PRO A 398 -9.37 -5.36 10.87
C PRO A 398 -10.71 -5.11 10.17
N ASP A 399 -11.65 -4.42 10.84
CA ASP A 399 -12.99 -4.17 10.30
C ASP A 399 -12.97 -3.33 9.01
N VAL A 400 -12.14 -2.27 8.97
CA VAL A 400 -12.02 -1.44 7.76
C VAL A 400 -11.31 -2.18 6.65
N ARG A 401 -10.30 -3.00 6.94
CA ARG A 401 -9.61 -3.82 5.94
C ARG A 401 -10.57 -4.84 5.30
N ASP A 402 -11.35 -5.52 6.12
CA ASP A 402 -12.33 -6.51 5.67
C ASP A 402 -13.46 -5.89 4.85
N SER A 403 -13.73 -4.58 5.03
CA SER A 403 -14.66 -3.83 4.19
C SER A 403 -14.17 -3.58 2.76
N GLY A 404 -12.86 -3.74 2.52
CA GLY A 404 -12.21 -3.58 1.23
C GLY A 404 -11.87 -2.14 0.86
N GLY A 405 -10.87 -1.97 -0.01
CA GLY A 405 -10.48 -0.68 -0.58
C GLY A 405 -9.62 0.22 0.30
N LEU A 406 -9.22 -0.22 1.49
CA LEU A 406 -8.26 0.49 2.35
C LEU A 406 -6.85 0.40 1.76
N PHE A 407 -6.30 1.55 1.35
CA PHE A 407 -4.94 1.65 0.85
C PHE A 407 -3.94 1.92 1.97
N SER A 408 -4.20 2.93 2.81
CA SER A 408 -3.36 3.23 3.96
C SER A 408 -4.14 3.85 5.11
N TYR A 409 -3.64 3.68 6.32
CA TYR A 409 -4.13 4.33 7.53
C TYR A 409 -2.94 4.87 8.32
N TYR A 410 -3.06 6.08 8.84
CA TYR A 410 -2.10 6.66 9.78
C TYR A 410 -2.82 7.27 10.97
N GLY A 411 -2.47 6.83 12.18
CA GLY A 411 -2.81 7.47 13.44
C GLY A 411 -1.58 8.24 13.94
N ILE A 412 -1.71 9.55 14.11
CA ILE A 412 -0.60 10.45 14.47
C ILE A 412 -0.93 11.14 15.79
N SER A 413 0.05 11.26 16.68
CA SER A 413 -0.04 12.05 17.92
C SER A 413 1.01 13.15 17.92
N ASP A 414 0.65 14.37 18.34
CA ASP A 414 1.63 15.46 18.52
C ASP A 414 2.40 15.36 19.85
N GLY A 415 1.94 14.49 20.75
CA GLY A 415 2.52 14.31 22.08
C GLY A 415 1.97 15.26 23.16
N ASP A 416 1.05 16.16 22.83
CA ASP A 416 0.49 17.16 23.75
C ASP A 416 -1.03 16.96 23.97
N ASP A 417 -1.84 17.32 22.99
CA ASP A 417 -3.30 17.20 23.05
C ASP A 417 -3.97 17.05 21.68
N THR A 418 -3.23 16.72 20.62
CA THR A 418 -3.80 16.50 19.28
C THR A 418 -3.55 15.09 18.78
N ALA A 419 -4.62 14.45 18.33
CA ALA A 419 -4.55 13.20 17.56
C ALA A 419 -5.10 13.40 16.15
N VAL A 420 -4.47 12.76 15.17
CA VAL A 420 -4.88 12.83 13.76
C VAL A 420 -5.08 11.42 13.21
N ALA A 421 -6.17 11.20 12.50
CA ALA A 421 -6.41 9.98 11.74
C ALA A 421 -6.50 10.30 10.25
N LEU A 422 -5.58 9.75 9.46
CA LEU A 422 -5.62 9.78 8.00
C LEU A 422 -6.02 8.40 7.48
N ARG A 423 -7.03 8.38 6.60
CA ARG A 423 -7.49 7.19 5.89
C ARG A 423 -7.46 7.42 4.41
N VAL A 424 -6.78 6.57 3.68
CA VAL A 424 -6.70 6.61 2.21
C VAL A 424 -7.38 5.38 1.64
N MET A 425 -8.30 5.59 0.72
CA MET A 425 -9.17 4.58 0.14
C MET A 425 -9.14 4.63 -1.40
N ASP A 426 -9.48 3.52 -2.04
CA ASP A 426 -9.55 3.37 -3.49
C ASP A 426 -10.64 4.21 -4.16
N SER A 427 -11.71 4.53 -3.44
CA SER A 427 -12.93 5.14 -3.98
C SER A 427 -13.73 5.89 -2.91
N GLN A 428 -14.59 6.81 -3.36
CA GLN A 428 -15.51 7.53 -2.49
C GLN A 428 -16.48 6.57 -1.75
N ALA A 429 -16.93 5.50 -2.42
CA ALA A 429 -17.83 4.52 -1.82
C ALA A 429 -17.15 3.75 -0.68
N SER A 430 -15.89 3.33 -0.86
CA SER A 430 -15.11 2.71 0.21
C SER A 430 -14.81 3.70 1.32
N LEU A 431 -14.51 4.97 1.02
CA LEU A 431 -14.34 6.02 2.03
C LEU A 431 -15.59 6.25 2.88
N GLN A 432 -16.78 6.23 2.27
CA GLN A 432 -18.03 6.34 3.01
C GLN A 432 -18.23 5.14 3.94
N ARG A 433 -18.05 3.91 3.43
CA ARG A 433 -18.16 2.69 4.27
C ARG A 433 -17.18 2.70 5.44
N GLY A 434 -15.92 3.04 5.17
CA GLY A 434 -14.92 3.19 6.23
C GLY A 434 -15.35 4.25 7.25
N SER A 435 -15.95 5.36 6.81
CA SER A 435 -16.43 6.42 7.72
C SER A 435 -17.60 5.98 8.59
N ASP A 436 -18.51 5.16 8.07
CA ASP A 436 -19.58 4.56 8.86
C ASP A 436 -18.99 3.62 9.93
N ILE A 437 -18.02 2.77 9.57
CA ILE A 437 -17.30 1.89 10.51
C ILE A 437 -16.59 2.72 11.60
N ALA A 438 -15.94 3.82 11.22
CA ALA A 438 -15.27 4.70 12.18
C ALA A 438 -16.26 5.38 13.14
N ALA A 439 -17.43 5.80 12.65
CA ALA A 439 -18.45 6.40 13.50
C ALA A 439 -18.96 5.41 14.55
N ASP A 440 -19.22 4.15 14.15
CA ASP A 440 -19.64 3.09 15.06
C ASP A 440 -18.54 2.74 16.07
N PHE A 441 -17.29 2.56 15.60
CA PHE A 441 -16.13 2.29 16.45
C PHE A 441 -15.90 3.40 17.49
N VAL A 442 -15.97 4.68 17.08
CA VAL A 442 -15.84 5.81 18.00
C VAL A 442 -16.99 5.83 19.01
N ALA A 443 -18.23 5.58 18.57
CA ALA A 443 -19.37 5.57 19.48
C ALA A 443 -19.29 4.45 20.53
N GLU A 444 -18.73 3.29 20.17
CA GLU A 444 -18.63 2.13 21.05
C GLU A 444 -17.39 2.17 21.97
N HIS A 445 -16.23 2.53 21.43
CA HIS A 445 -14.95 2.37 22.11
C HIS A 445 -14.31 3.70 22.53
N LEU A 446 -14.58 4.78 21.79
CA LEU A 446 -13.88 6.06 21.94
C LEU A 446 -14.84 7.25 22.14
N ALA A 447 -15.99 7.05 22.80
CA ALA A 447 -17.01 8.07 23.01
C ALA A 447 -16.55 9.29 23.83
N TRP A 448 -15.35 9.23 24.39
CA TRP A 448 -14.67 10.29 25.12
C TRP A 448 -13.85 11.22 24.22
N LEU A 449 -13.61 10.85 22.95
CA LEU A 449 -12.93 11.71 21.99
C LEU A 449 -13.62 13.08 21.87
N PRO A 450 -12.85 14.14 21.59
CA PRO A 450 -13.43 15.44 21.27
C PRO A 450 -14.52 15.30 20.20
N PRO A 451 -15.75 15.79 20.47
CA PRO A 451 -16.81 15.78 19.47
C PRO A 451 -16.46 16.77 18.34
N ASP A 452 -16.93 16.48 17.13
CA ASP A 452 -16.76 17.33 15.95
C ASP A 452 -15.28 17.61 15.57
N PRO A 453 -14.48 16.58 15.26
CA PRO A 453 -13.11 16.77 14.80
C PRO A 453 -13.08 17.61 13.52
N LEU A 454 -11.99 18.37 13.31
CA LEU A 454 -11.76 19.03 12.03
C LEU A 454 -11.54 17.96 10.97
N GLN A 455 -12.40 17.92 9.95
CA GLN A 455 -12.30 16.95 8.86
C GLN A 455 -11.93 17.62 7.54
N VAL A 456 -11.01 16.97 6.82
CA VAL A 456 -10.69 17.24 5.42
C VAL A 456 -10.94 15.95 4.66
N SER A 457 -12.01 15.88 3.88
CA SER A 457 -12.43 14.67 3.17
C SER A 457 -12.58 14.99 1.69
N GLY A 458 -11.83 14.32 0.84
CA GLY A 458 -11.85 14.59 -0.59
C GLY A 458 -10.88 13.74 -1.40
N THR A 459 -10.47 14.26 -2.54
CA THR A 459 -9.68 13.54 -3.55
C THR A 459 -8.21 13.57 -3.19
N LEU A 460 -7.57 12.40 -3.18
CA LEU A 460 -6.12 12.28 -3.05
C LEU A 460 -5.49 12.64 -4.41
N ALA A 461 -4.82 13.78 -4.49
CA ALA A 461 -4.25 14.29 -5.74
C ALA A 461 -2.83 13.78 -6.00
N VAL A 462 -2.00 13.79 -4.96
CA VAL A 462 -0.59 13.36 -5.01
C VAL A 462 -0.34 12.39 -3.88
N ALA A 463 0.32 11.27 -4.13
CA ALA A 463 1.04 10.58 -3.08
C ALA A 463 2.32 9.91 -3.58
N ALA A 464 3.32 9.89 -2.73
CA ALA A 464 4.63 9.29 -3.00
C ALA A 464 5.14 8.59 -1.76
N LEU A 465 5.83 7.46 -1.93
CA LEU A 465 6.46 6.69 -0.84
C LEU A 465 7.91 6.34 -1.22
N ALA A 466 8.81 6.27 -0.24
CA ALA A 466 10.24 6.06 -0.50
C ALA A 466 10.55 4.72 -1.20
N GLU A 467 9.80 3.66 -0.89
CA GLU A 467 9.97 2.31 -1.46
C GLU A 467 9.08 2.02 -2.67
N ILE A 468 8.09 2.88 -2.93
CA ILE A 468 7.12 2.75 -4.01
C ILE A 468 7.07 4.09 -4.75
N ASP A 469 7.71 4.12 -5.91
CA ASP A 469 7.54 5.22 -6.87
C ASP A 469 6.18 5.04 -7.56
N MET A 470 5.11 5.42 -6.87
CA MET A 470 3.87 5.76 -7.55
C MET A 470 4.14 7.12 -8.20
N GLY A 471 4.56 7.08 -9.47
CA GLY A 471 4.77 8.29 -10.26
C GLY A 471 3.53 9.19 -10.18
N ALA A 472 3.80 10.50 -10.25
CA ALA A 472 2.88 11.62 -10.46
C ALA A 472 1.43 11.25 -10.84
N ASN A 473 0.47 11.85 -10.13
CA ASN A 473 -0.99 11.76 -10.30
C ASN A 473 -1.71 10.47 -9.86
N LEU A 474 -2.09 10.41 -8.57
CA LEU A 474 -2.99 9.38 -8.00
C LEU A 474 -4.47 9.77 -7.99
N ALA A 475 -4.79 11.06 -8.11
CA ALA A 475 -6.04 11.46 -8.75
C ALA A 475 -5.83 11.06 -10.20
N GLY A 476 -6.28 9.86 -10.58
CA GLY A 476 -5.81 9.17 -11.78
C GLY A 476 -5.58 10.17 -12.90
N GLU A 477 -4.31 10.35 -13.29
CA GLU A 477 -3.83 11.33 -14.28
C GLU A 477 -4.95 12.30 -14.73
N PRO A 478 -5.08 13.53 -14.19
CA PRO A 478 -5.63 14.56 -15.04
C PRO A 478 -4.59 14.67 -16.14
N MET A 479 -4.81 13.92 -17.23
CA MET A 479 -4.30 14.27 -18.54
C MET A 479 -4.48 15.79 -18.61
N GLU A 480 -3.36 16.54 -18.59
CA GLU A 480 -3.33 18.01 -18.72
C GLU A 480 -4.51 18.43 -19.58
N GLN A 481 -5.55 19.05 -19.00
CA GLN A 481 -6.88 19.26 -19.60
C GLN A 481 -6.91 18.90 -21.09
N VAL A 482 -7.14 17.62 -21.42
CA VAL A 482 -6.89 17.19 -22.81
C VAL A 482 -8.04 17.68 -23.67
N PHE A 483 -7.68 18.35 -24.75
CA PHE A 483 -8.60 18.79 -25.75
C PHE A 483 -8.61 17.79 -26.90
N ALA A 484 -9.81 17.40 -27.31
CA ALA A 484 -10.01 16.43 -28.35
C ALA A 484 -10.67 17.08 -29.57
N SER A 485 -10.26 16.65 -30.77
CA SER A 485 -11.01 16.85 -32.00
C SER A 485 -11.47 15.50 -32.51
N VAL A 486 -12.79 15.29 -32.53
CA VAL A 486 -13.45 14.10 -33.08
C VAL A 486 -14.01 14.45 -34.45
N ARG A 487 -13.61 13.69 -35.48
CA ARG A 487 -14.10 13.87 -36.86
C ARG A 487 -14.79 12.60 -37.30
N ILE A 488 -16.04 12.71 -37.74
CA ILE A 488 -16.84 11.59 -38.25
C ILE A 488 -17.07 11.82 -39.75
N TYR A 489 -16.64 10.86 -40.56
CA TYR A 489 -16.80 10.83 -42.00
C TYR A 489 -17.82 9.76 -42.37
N ASP A 490 -18.75 10.09 -43.27
CA ASP A 490 -19.81 9.20 -43.74
C ASP A 490 -19.74 8.94 -45.25
N GLY A 491 -20.49 7.94 -45.70
CA GLY A 491 -20.60 7.59 -47.12
C GLY A 491 -19.34 6.97 -47.71
N ILE A 492 -18.47 6.40 -46.87
CA ILE A 492 -17.20 5.81 -47.31
C ILE A 492 -17.47 4.43 -47.92
N ASP A 493 -16.86 4.13 -49.07
CA ASP A 493 -16.86 2.77 -49.62
C ASP A 493 -15.98 1.88 -48.71
N PRO A 494 -16.51 0.77 -48.16
CA PRO A 494 -15.71 -0.16 -47.35
C PRO A 494 -14.40 -0.61 -48.02
N ALA A 495 -14.35 -0.65 -49.36
CA ALA A 495 -13.14 -1.01 -50.11
C ALA A 495 -12.03 0.05 -50.02
N ASP A 496 -12.37 1.32 -49.77
CA ASP A 496 -11.43 2.44 -49.74
C ASP A 496 -10.82 2.66 -48.34
N GLN A 497 -11.39 2.06 -47.29
CA GLN A 497 -10.96 2.27 -45.89
C GLN A 497 -9.50 1.91 -45.63
N GLY A 498 -9.02 0.81 -46.23
CA GLY A 498 -7.63 0.40 -46.10
C GLY A 498 -6.67 1.42 -46.73
N GLU A 499 -7.06 2.02 -47.85
CA GLU A 499 -6.27 3.06 -48.50
C GLU A 499 -6.33 4.38 -47.72
N ILE A 500 -7.49 4.75 -47.17
CA ILE A 500 -7.64 5.92 -46.30
C ILE A 500 -6.74 5.79 -45.07
N ALA A 501 -6.73 4.63 -44.41
CA ALA A 501 -5.88 4.36 -43.26
C ALA A 501 -4.38 4.47 -43.62
N ARG A 502 -3.97 3.85 -44.74
CA ARG A 502 -2.59 3.90 -45.23
C ARG A 502 -2.12 5.32 -45.55
N VAL A 503 -2.93 6.09 -46.29
CA VAL A 503 -2.59 7.48 -46.65
C VAL A 503 -2.54 8.37 -45.40
N THR A 504 -3.47 8.17 -44.46
CA THR A 504 -3.46 8.87 -43.17
C THR A 504 -2.19 8.56 -42.39
N GLU A 505 -1.80 7.29 -42.29
CA GLU A 505 -0.61 6.84 -41.57
C GLU A 505 0.69 7.37 -42.18
N GLU A 506 0.84 7.26 -43.50
CA GLU A 506 2.07 7.67 -44.20
C GLU A 506 2.24 9.18 -44.31
N GLY A 507 1.15 9.96 -44.33
CA GLY A 507 1.22 11.40 -44.60
C GLY A 507 0.61 12.32 -43.54
N PHE A 508 -0.57 12.01 -43.00
CA PHE A 508 -1.21 12.90 -42.01
C PHE A 508 -0.61 12.75 -40.61
N LEU A 509 -0.31 11.52 -40.17
CA LEU A 509 0.25 11.28 -38.84
C LEU A 509 1.60 11.96 -38.58
N PRO A 510 2.57 12.01 -39.52
CA PRO A 510 3.77 12.80 -39.34
C PRO A 510 3.48 14.27 -39.03
N ILE A 511 2.50 14.88 -39.72
CA ILE A 511 2.09 16.27 -39.48
C ILE A 511 1.52 16.44 -38.06
N MET A 512 0.73 15.47 -37.60
CA MET A 512 0.17 15.50 -36.23
C MET A 512 1.26 15.32 -35.18
N ARG A 513 2.20 14.38 -35.36
CA ARG A 513 3.32 14.17 -34.42
C ARG A 513 4.25 15.38 -34.30
N GLU A 514 4.38 16.18 -35.36
CA GLU A 514 5.16 17.43 -35.37
C GLU A 514 4.35 18.63 -34.86
N SER A 515 3.07 18.46 -34.53
CA SER A 515 2.24 19.54 -34.01
C SER A 515 2.49 19.75 -32.52
N ASP A 516 2.66 21.02 -32.14
CA ASP A 516 2.78 21.41 -30.73
C ASP A 516 1.60 20.87 -29.92
N GLY A 517 1.89 20.36 -28.74
CA GLY A 517 0.90 19.83 -27.81
C GLY A 517 0.19 18.55 -28.25
N PHE A 518 0.65 17.87 -29.29
CA PHE A 518 0.07 16.61 -29.74
C PHE A 518 0.26 15.50 -28.70
N VAL A 519 -0.84 14.88 -28.25
CA VAL A 519 -0.86 13.79 -27.27
C VAL A 519 -1.07 12.44 -27.96
N GLY A 520 -2.05 12.34 -28.85
CA GLY A 520 -2.41 11.07 -29.46
C GLY A 520 -3.35 11.17 -30.65
N TYR A 521 -3.36 10.11 -31.47
CA TYR A 521 -4.25 9.98 -32.61
C TYR A 521 -4.83 8.57 -32.72
N TYR A 522 -6.15 8.51 -32.81
CA TYR A 522 -6.92 7.28 -32.94
C TYR A 522 -7.73 7.29 -34.23
N PHE A 523 -7.82 6.12 -34.86
CA PHE A 523 -8.54 5.89 -36.10
C PHE A 523 -9.54 4.75 -35.87
N LEU A 524 -10.83 5.05 -35.98
CA LEU A 524 -11.93 4.11 -35.78
C LEU A 524 -12.55 3.78 -37.13
N ASN A 525 -12.44 2.51 -37.52
CA ASN A 525 -12.97 2.01 -38.78
C ASN A 525 -14.29 1.25 -38.57
N ALA A 526 -15.38 1.76 -39.14
CA ALA A 526 -16.69 1.10 -39.16
C ALA A 526 -17.06 0.64 -40.57
N VAL A 527 -18.32 0.27 -40.85
CA VAL A 527 -18.69 -0.30 -42.15
C VAL A 527 -18.75 0.76 -43.26
N ASP A 528 -19.57 1.80 -43.10
CA ASP A 528 -19.78 2.88 -44.07
C ASP A 528 -19.39 4.26 -43.52
N MET A 529 -18.75 4.26 -42.34
CA MET A 529 -18.31 5.43 -41.60
C MET A 529 -16.89 5.24 -41.07
N LEU A 530 -16.22 6.36 -40.83
CA LEU A 530 -14.91 6.43 -40.20
C LEU A 530 -14.95 7.52 -39.14
N ALA A 531 -14.27 7.31 -38.01
CA ALA A 531 -13.98 8.40 -37.10
C ALA A 531 -12.49 8.53 -36.79
N THR A 532 -12.04 9.76 -36.56
CA THR A 532 -10.68 10.04 -36.09
C THR A 532 -10.77 10.88 -34.82
N VAL A 533 -9.95 10.56 -33.83
CA VAL A 533 -9.83 11.34 -32.59
C VAL A 533 -8.39 11.83 -32.49
N SER A 534 -8.20 13.14 -32.37
CA SER A 534 -6.89 13.76 -32.13
C SER A 534 -6.90 14.41 -30.75
N LEU A 535 -5.89 14.12 -29.94
CA LEU A 535 -5.76 14.60 -28.56
C LEU A 535 -4.62 15.61 -28.46
N PHE A 536 -4.85 16.69 -27.71
CA PHE A 536 -3.90 17.78 -27.50
C PHE A 536 -3.92 18.30 -26.06
N ASP A 537 -2.83 18.92 -25.63
CA ASP A 537 -2.70 19.60 -24.32
C ASP A 537 -3.43 20.97 -24.26
N SER A 538 -3.98 21.45 -25.38
CA SER A 538 -4.59 22.77 -25.47
C SER A 538 -5.69 22.86 -26.55
N SER A 539 -6.73 23.65 -26.23
CA SER A 539 -7.87 23.89 -27.13
C SER A 539 -7.43 24.50 -28.46
N GLU A 540 -6.46 25.43 -28.44
CA GLU A 540 -5.93 26.06 -29.64
C GLU A 540 -5.30 25.03 -30.59
N GLN A 541 -4.57 24.04 -30.06
CA GLN A 541 -3.93 23.01 -30.89
C GLN A 541 -4.93 21.97 -31.39
N ALA A 542 -5.94 21.62 -30.57
CA ALA A 542 -7.06 20.81 -31.02
C ALA A 542 -7.79 21.47 -32.21
N SER A 543 -8.04 22.78 -32.16
CA SER A 543 -8.61 23.52 -33.29
C SER A 543 -7.68 23.66 -34.49
N ALA A 544 -6.39 23.94 -34.26
CA ALA A 544 -5.41 23.97 -35.35
C ALA A 544 -5.32 22.61 -36.08
N SER A 545 -5.55 21.50 -35.37
CA SER A 545 -5.57 20.16 -35.96
C SER A 545 -6.70 19.98 -36.97
N VAL A 546 -7.86 20.64 -36.77
CA VAL A 546 -8.99 20.60 -37.71
C VAL A 546 -8.65 21.27 -39.04
N ASP A 547 -7.97 22.42 -38.99
CA ASP A 547 -7.54 23.11 -40.20
C ASP A 547 -6.48 22.30 -40.96
N LYS A 548 -5.54 21.69 -40.24
CA LYS A 548 -4.54 20.76 -40.83
C LYS A 548 -5.23 19.56 -41.47
N ALA A 549 -6.20 18.93 -40.79
CA ALA A 549 -6.97 17.82 -41.32
C ALA A 549 -7.77 18.21 -42.57
N ARG A 550 -8.41 19.39 -42.56
CA ARG A 550 -9.18 19.89 -43.71
C ARG A 550 -8.29 20.11 -44.94
N ALA A 551 -7.11 20.71 -44.75
CA ALA A 551 -6.14 20.92 -45.82
C ALA A 551 -5.65 19.58 -46.38
N TYR A 552 -5.26 18.65 -45.49
CA TYR A 552 -4.77 17.33 -45.88
C TYR A 552 -5.83 16.51 -46.63
N VAL A 553 -7.07 16.51 -46.15
CA VAL A 553 -8.20 15.82 -46.81
C VAL A 553 -8.43 16.40 -48.20
N ALA A 554 -8.45 17.72 -48.35
CA ALA A 554 -8.67 18.36 -49.64
C ALA A 554 -7.57 18.02 -50.67
N GLU A 555 -6.32 17.86 -50.22
CA GLU A 555 -5.18 17.59 -51.11
C GLU A 555 -5.02 16.10 -51.44
N HIS A 556 -5.27 15.20 -50.48
CA HIS A 556 -4.87 13.79 -50.60
C HIS A 556 -6.01 12.78 -50.52
N LEU A 557 -7.11 13.10 -49.83
CA LEU A 557 -8.20 12.14 -49.55
C LEU A 557 -9.54 12.50 -50.22
N ALA A 558 -9.64 13.64 -50.90
CA ALA A 558 -10.88 14.12 -51.53
C ALA A 558 -11.59 13.10 -52.45
N PRO A 559 -10.89 12.23 -53.21
CA PRO A 559 -11.55 11.18 -54.01
C PRO A 559 -12.15 10.05 -53.18
N LEU A 560 -11.65 9.82 -51.96
CA LEU A 560 -12.03 8.70 -51.08
C LEU A 560 -13.04 9.11 -50.00
N LEU A 561 -13.15 10.42 -49.73
CA LEU A 561 -14.06 10.99 -48.73
C LEU A 561 -15.10 11.87 -49.44
N PRO A 562 -16.28 11.32 -49.81
CA PRO A 562 -17.24 12.02 -50.66
C PRO A 562 -17.95 13.19 -49.96
N ASN A 563 -18.00 13.15 -48.62
CA ASN A 563 -18.67 14.15 -47.79
C ASN A 563 -17.65 14.84 -46.87
N ALA A 564 -17.98 16.06 -46.45
CA ALA A 564 -17.21 16.75 -45.42
C ALA A 564 -17.44 16.07 -44.06
N PRO A 565 -16.42 15.94 -43.20
CA PRO A 565 -16.61 15.38 -41.87
C PRO A 565 -17.48 16.29 -41.00
N THR A 566 -18.26 15.67 -40.14
CA THR A 566 -18.78 16.35 -38.94
C THR A 566 -17.67 16.40 -37.91
N VAL A 567 -17.46 17.57 -37.30
CA VAL A 567 -16.34 17.82 -36.39
C VAL A 567 -16.88 18.28 -35.04
N TYR A 568 -16.38 17.68 -33.97
CA TYR A 568 -16.62 18.06 -32.59
C TYR A 568 -15.27 18.37 -31.93
N GLU A 569 -15.19 19.48 -31.22
CA GLU A 569 -13.96 19.94 -30.56
C GLU A 569 -14.32 20.35 -29.15
N GLY A 570 -13.53 19.91 -28.18
CA GLY A 570 -13.92 20.12 -26.80
C GLY A 570 -12.93 19.59 -25.78
N GLU A 571 -13.24 19.88 -24.53
CA GLU A 571 -12.56 19.33 -23.37
C GLU A 571 -12.95 17.86 -23.20
N LEU A 572 -11.96 17.01 -22.93
CA LEU A 572 -12.13 15.57 -22.76
C LEU A 572 -12.06 15.20 -21.26
N SER A 573 -13.20 14.74 -20.72
CA SER A 573 -13.25 14.02 -19.44
C SER A 573 -12.97 12.54 -19.66
N ILE A 574 -12.05 11.98 -18.86
CA ILE A 574 -11.80 10.54 -18.81
C ILE A 574 -12.40 9.99 -17.53
N ASN A 575 -13.29 9.00 -17.64
CA ASN A 575 -13.99 8.47 -16.48
C ASN A 575 -13.41 7.13 -16.00
N ASP A 576 -12.67 6.40 -16.86
CA ASP A 576 -11.93 5.18 -16.50
C ASP A 576 -10.99 4.73 -17.63
N VAL A 577 -9.85 4.11 -17.29
CA VAL A 577 -8.91 3.44 -18.22
C VAL A 577 -8.31 2.20 -17.53
N ALA A 578 -8.66 1.00 -18.02
CA ALA A 578 -8.07 -0.26 -17.57
C ALA A 578 -6.68 -0.50 -18.20
N ALA A 579 -5.89 -1.41 -17.64
CA ALA A 579 -4.61 -1.82 -18.23
C ALA A 579 -4.79 -2.53 -19.59
N LEU A 580 -4.02 -2.11 -20.61
CA LEU A 580 -4.07 -2.71 -21.95
C LEU A 580 -3.57 -4.16 -21.91
N SER A 581 -4.40 -5.09 -22.40
CA SER A 581 -3.90 -6.38 -22.88
C SER A 581 -3.53 -6.27 -24.36
N ALA A 582 -2.45 -6.92 -24.79
CA ALA A 582 -2.08 -6.96 -26.20
C ALA A 582 -3.19 -7.65 -27.03
N GLY A 583 -3.95 -6.87 -27.80
CA GLY A 583 -5.10 -7.34 -28.58
C GLY A 583 -5.72 -6.26 -29.47
N GLU A 584 -6.64 -6.64 -30.35
CA GLU A 584 -7.41 -5.70 -31.17
C GLU A 584 -8.45 -4.96 -30.32
N LEU A 585 -8.55 -3.65 -30.49
CA LEU A 585 -9.53 -2.83 -29.78
C LEU A 585 -10.69 -2.45 -30.69
N TYR A 586 -11.84 -2.23 -30.07
CA TYR A 586 -13.06 -1.74 -30.69
C TYR A 586 -13.58 -0.58 -29.88
N ALA A 587 -14.17 0.40 -30.54
CA ALA A 587 -14.73 1.56 -29.87
C ALA A 587 -16.13 1.86 -30.37
N SER A 588 -16.89 2.53 -29.54
CA SER A 588 -18.16 3.12 -29.91
C SER A 588 -18.20 4.58 -29.49
N ILE A 589 -18.40 5.46 -30.47
CA ILE A 589 -18.60 6.89 -30.30
C ILE A 589 -20.10 7.16 -30.38
N ARG A 590 -20.64 7.87 -29.39
CA ARG A 590 -22.03 8.31 -29.30
C ARG A 590 -22.08 9.82 -29.20
N VAL A 591 -22.88 10.45 -30.05
CA VAL A 591 -23.07 11.89 -30.12
C VAL A 591 -24.46 12.23 -29.59
N TYR A 592 -24.49 13.07 -28.57
CA TYR A 592 -25.69 13.61 -27.93
C TYR A 592 -25.89 15.05 -28.39
N ASP A 593 -26.61 15.22 -29.50
CA ASP A 593 -26.92 16.53 -30.09
C ASP A 593 -28.10 17.21 -29.35
N GLY A 594 -28.02 18.53 -29.16
CA GLY A 594 -28.99 19.32 -28.41
C GLY A 594 -29.00 19.06 -26.90
N PHE A 595 -27.82 18.74 -26.34
CA PHE A 595 -27.60 18.53 -24.92
C PHE A 595 -27.63 19.85 -24.14
N ASP A 596 -28.31 19.87 -22.98
CA ASP A 596 -28.30 21.01 -22.06
C ASP A 596 -27.01 21.04 -21.22
N LEU A 597 -25.98 21.73 -21.73
CA LEU A 597 -24.64 21.77 -21.14
C LEU A 597 -24.60 22.37 -19.72
N SER A 598 -25.64 23.08 -19.25
CA SER A 598 -25.65 23.52 -17.84
C SER A 598 -25.72 22.36 -16.84
N HIS A 599 -26.08 21.17 -17.31
CA HIS A 599 -26.13 19.93 -16.53
C HIS A 599 -24.99 18.98 -16.94
N PHE A 600 -23.93 19.45 -17.61
CA PHE A 600 -22.83 18.59 -18.07
C PHE A 600 -22.12 17.90 -16.90
N ASP A 601 -21.75 18.65 -15.87
CA ASP A 601 -21.05 18.10 -14.70
C ASP A 601 -21.92 17.06 -13.97
N GLU A 602 -23.20 17.38 -13.76
CA GLU A 602 -24.18 16.49 -13.13
C GLU A 602 -24.42 15.23 -13.99
N ALA A 603 -24.42 15.36 -15.31
CA ALA A 603 -24.51 14.22 -16.21
C ALA A 603 -23.24 13.37 -16.19
N ASN A 604 -22.08 13.97 -16.01
CA ASN A 604 -20.81 13.26 -15.85
C ASN A 604 -20.80 12.48 -14.52
N ASP A 605 -21.28 13.07 -13.43
CA ASP A 605 -21.46 12.40 -12.14
C ASP A 605 -22.41 11.19 -12.27
N LEU A 606 -23.55 11.36 -12.96
CA LEU A 606 -24.46 10.25 -13.26
C LEU A 606 -23.82 9.19 -14.15
N ALA A 607 -22.98 9.60 -15.10
CA ALA A 607 -22.24 8.67 -15.95
C ALA A 607 -21.26 7.85 -15.12
N ILE A 608 -20.51 8.47 -14.21
CA ILE A 608 -19.61 7.77 -13.29
C ILE A 608 -20.39 6.83 -12.36
N ALA A 609 -21.52 7.28 -11.83
CA ALA A 609 -22.32 6.48 -10.88
C ALA A 609 -23.09 5.32 -11.52
N HIS A 610 -23.49 5.43 -12.80
CA HIS A 610 -24.43 4.48 -13.42
C HIS A 610 -23.99 3.95 -14.78
N LEU A 611 -23.46 4.81 -15.67
CA LEU A 611 -23.02 4.38 -17.00
C LEU A 611 -21.74 3.56 -16.90
N LEU A 612 -20.75 4.04 -16.15
CA LEU A 612 -19.43 3.42 -16.05
C LEU A 612 -19.50 2.00 -15.46
N PRO A 613 -20.18 1.73 -14.33
CA PRO A 613 -20.35 0.36 -13.84
C PRO A 613 -21.06 -0.55 -14.84
N ALA A 614 -22.04 -0.03 -15.59
CA ALA A 614 -22.74 -0.79 -16.61
C ALA A 614 -21.85 -1.10 -17.83
N MET A 615 -20.92 -0.20 -18.16
CA MET A 615 -19.91 -0.42 -19.20
C MET A 615 -18.85 -1.43 -18.75
N GLN A 616 -18.34 -1.30 -17.51
CA GLN A 616 -17.38 -2.24 -16.89
C GLN A 616 -17.93 -3.67 -16.79
N ALA A 617 -19.25 -3.83 -16.68
CA ALA A 617 -19.91 -5.14 -16.71
C ALA A 617 -19.90 -5.82 -18.09
N LEU A 618 -19.57 -5.10 -19.17
CA LEU A 618 -19.39 -5.68 -20.49
C LEU A 618 -17.97 -6.26 -20.61
N ASP A 619 -17.89 -7.46 -21.19
CA ASP A 619 -16.62 -8.18 -21.32
C ASP A 619 -15.59 -7.37 -22.12
N GLY A 620 -14.38 -7.27 -21.57
CA GLY A 620 -13.28 -6.54 -22.18
C GLY A 620 -13.46 -5.02 -22.22
N PHE A 621 -14.29 -4.40 -21.38
CA PHE A 621 -14.30 -2.95 -21.22
C PHE A 621 -12.90 -2.41 -20.90
N PHE A 622 -12.54 -1.32 -21.58
CA PHE A 622 -11.22 -0.72 -21.50
C PHE A 622 -11.26 0.72 -21.01
N ALA A 623 -12.10 1.57 -21.62
CA ALA A 623 -12.13 2.98 -21.23
C ALA A 623 -13.46 3.65 -21.57
N GLN A 624 -13.77 4.71 -20.83
CA GLN A 624 -14.91 5.61 -21.06
C GLN A 624 -14.46 7.07 -21.06
N PHE A 625 -14.86 7.80 -22.10
CA PHE A 625 -14.57 9.22 -22.29
C PHE A 625 -15.85 10.02 -22.54
N ALA A 626 -15.84 11.29 -22.20
CA ALA A 626 -16.86 12.27 -22.57
C ALA A 626 -16.19 13.56 -23.05
N LEU A 627 -16.62 14.08 -24.20
CA LEU A 627 -16.16 15.35 -24.75
C LEU A 627 -17.31 16.35 -24.70
N ASN A 628 -17.05 17.53 -24.15
CA ASN A 628 -17.98 18.67 -24.14
C ASN A 628 -17.57 19.69 -25.21
N ASP A 629 -18.42 19.93 -26.21
CA ASP A 629 -18.10 20.86 -27.30
C ASP A 629 -18.28 22.35 -26.94
N GLY A 630 -18.81 22.64 -25.75
CA GLY A 630 -19.05 23.99 -25.25
C GLY A 630 -20.25 24.70 -25.90
N VAL A 631 -21.01 24.03 -26.78
CA VAL A 631 -22.17 24.60 -27.48
C VAL A 631 -23.46 23.90 -27.05
N ASP A 632 -23.68 22.68 -27.52
CA ASP A 632 -24.87 21.87 -27.26
C ASP A 632 -24.67 20.39 -27.59
N THR A 633 -23.42 19.92 -27.69
CA THR A 633 -23.12 18.52 -28.00
C THR A 633 -22.18 17.89 -26.98
N VAL A 634 -22.55 16.69 -26.54
CA VAL A 634 -21.66 15.79 -25.80
C VAL A 634 -21.30 14.60 -26.66
N VAL A 635 -20.02 14.22 -26.71
CA VAL A 635 -19.55 13.02 -27.40
C VAL A 635 -19.04 12.02 -26.38
N GLY A 636 -19.75 10.91 -26.18
CA GLY A 636 -19.33 9.80 -25.34
C GLY A 636 -18.57 8.75 -26.16
N MET A 637 -17.42 8.28 -25.69
CA MET A 637 -16.66 7.20 -26.33
C MET A 637 -16.40 6.06 -25.34
N SER A 638 -16.71 4.82 -25.72
CA SER A 638 -16.28 3.63 -24.97
C SER A 638 -15.35 2.77 -25.80
N VAL A 639 -14.38 2.13 -25.15
CA VAL A 639 -13.40 1.23 -25.78
C VAL A 639 -13.49 -0.15 -25.15
N PHE A 640 -13.33 -1.20 -25.96
CA PHE A 640 -13.43 -2.60 -25.58
C PHE A 640 -12.41 -3.47 -26.32
N ALA A 641 -12.05 -4.62 -25.74
CA ALA A 641 -11.24 -5.67 -26.36
C ALA A 641 -12.04 -6.60 -27.31
N GLY A 642 -13.31 -6.29 -27.59
CA GLY A 642 -14.16 -7.11 -28.45
C GLY A 642 -15.28 -6.33 -29.14
N GLU A 643 -15.55 -6.69 -30.40
CA GLU A 643 -16.57 -6.04 -31.24
C GLU A 643 -17.98 -6.16 -30.65
N GLU A 644 -18.32 -7.34 -30.14
CA GLU A 644 -19.64 -7.61 -29.57
C GLU A 644 -19.93 -6.72 -28.35
N ALA A 645 -18.95 -6.52 -27.47
CA ALA A 645 -19.07 -5.64 -26.31
C ALA A 645 -19.20 -4.18 -26.73
N SER A 646 -18.40 -3.73 -27.71
CA SER A 646 -18.53 -2.38 -28.30
C SER A 646 -19.92 -2.12 -28.87
N LEU A 647 -20.50 -3.08 -29.59
CA LEU A 647 -21.87 -2.95 -30.11
C LEU A 647 -22.93 -2.95 -29.01
N LYS A 648 -22.80 -3.82 -27.99
CA LYS A 648 -23.69 -3.85 -26.81
C LYS A 648 -23.62 -2.56 -25.99
N SER A 649 -22.47 -1.90 -25.96
CA SER A 649 -22.31 -0.60 -25.27
C SER A 649 -23.29 0.46 -25.77
N ASN A 650 -23.75 0.37 -27.02
CA ASN A 650 -24.75 1.29 -27.56
C ASN A 650 -26.12 1.12 -26.90
N ASP A 651 -26.52 -0.12 -26.59
CA ASP A 651 -27.74 -0.37 -25.84
C ASP A 651 -27.63 0.13 -24.40
N VAL A 652 -26.46 -0.07 -23.77
CA VAL A 652 -26.17 0.45 -22.43
C VAL A 652 -26.26 1.98 -22.41
N GLY A 653 -25.59 2.65 -23.35
CA GLY A 653 -25.64 4.10 -23.49
C GLY A 653 -27.06 4.62 -23.76
N ARG A 654 -27.83 3.97 -24.63
CA ARG A 654 -29.24 4.34 -24.88
C ARG A 654 -30.12 4.18 -23.64
N ASN A 655 -29.95 3.10 -22.88
CA ASN A 655 -30.70 2.88 -21.64
C ASN A 655 -30.34 3.94 -20.60
N PHE A 656 -29.05 4.24 -20.43
CA PHE A 656 -28.59 5.31 -19.54
C PHE A 656 -29.21 6.66 -19.93
N THR A 657 -29.18 7.03 -21.21
CA THR A 657 -29.80 8.27 -21.67
C THR A 657 -31.30 8.32 -21.38
N ARG A 658 -32.01 7.23 -21.63
CA ARG A 658 -33.45 7.14 -21.33
C ARG A 658 -33.74 7.28 -19.84
N ASP A 659 -32.94 6.63 -19.00
CA ASP A 659 -33.22 6.48 -17.58
C ASP A 659 -32.75 7.68 -16.75
N TYR A 660 -31.69 8.36 -17.18
CA TYR A 660 -31.01 9.42 -16.40
C TYR A 660 -30.92 10.77 -17.11
N LEU A 661 -30.82 10.80 -18.44
CA LEU A 661 -30.53 12.03 -19.18
C LEU A 661 -31.68 12.51 -20.07
N ALA A 662 -32.88 11.93 -19.97
CA ALA A 662 -33.96 12.20 -20.93
C ALA A 662 -34.39 13.67 -21.01
N GLU A 663 -34.24 14.42 -19.91
CA GLU A 663 -34.54 15.86 -19.86
C GLU A 663 -33.40 16.73 -20.42
N TRP A 664 -32.15 16.25 -20.34
CA TRP A 664 -30.94 17.02 -20.71
C TRP A 664 -30.41 16.64 -22.10
N ALA A 665 -30.70 15.43 -22.56
CA ALA A 665 -30.33 14.89 -23.88
C ALA A 665 -31.60 14.42 -24.60
N PRO A 666 -32.43 15.35 -25.12
CA PRO A 666 -33.75 15.04 -25.66
C PRO A 666 -33.70 14.21 -26.96
N ASN A 667 -32.57 14.22 -27.66
CA ASN A 667 -32.37 13.50 -28.89
C ASN A 667 -31.70 12.14 -28.63
N PRO A 668 -32.11 11.07 -29.33
CA PRO A 668 -31.44 9.78 -29.21
C PRO A 668 -29.99 9.89 -29.68
N PRO A 669 -29.02 9.26 -28.99
CA PRO A 669 -27.64 9.31 -29.42
C PRO A 669 -27.46 8.68 -30.80
N SER A 670 -26.75 9.41 -31.67
CA SER A 670 -26.24 8.88 -32.93
C SER A 670 -24.77 8.48 -32.77
N GLY A 671 -24.13 7.90 -33.78
CA GLY A 671 -22.71 7.60 -33.68
C GLY A 671 -22.23 6.44 -34.52
N VAL A 672 -21.01 6.00 -34.21
CA VAL A 672 -20.27 5.00 -34.98
C VAL A 672 -19.57 4.02 -34.05
N SER A 673 -19.61 2.74 -34.39
CA SER A 673 -18.88 1.69 -33.67
C SER A 673 -18.05 0.87 -34.65
N GLY A 674 -16.83 0.54 -34.26
CA GLY A 674 -15.92 -0.14 -35.16
C GLY A 674 -14.60 -0.49 -34.53
N LYS A 675 -13.68 -1.00 -35.35
CA LYS A 675 -12.32 -1.37 -34.95
C LYS A 675 -11.52 -0.11 -34.67
N LEU A 676 -10.88 -0.04 -33.50
CA LEU A 676 -10.05 1.07 -33.07
C LEU A 676 -8.58 0.73 -33.34
N ALA A 677 -7.92 1.55 -34.15
CA ALA A 677 -6.47 1.52 -34.36
C ALA A 677 -5.82 2.73 -33.69
N ILE A 678 -4.80 2.48 -32.86
CA ILE A 678 -3.93 3.53 -32.31
C ILE A 678 -2.86 3.81 -33.37
N ALA A 679 -2.86 5.00 -33.94
CA ALA A 679 -2.00 5.32 -35.07
C ALA A 679 -0.74 6.10 -34.64
N ALA A 680 -0.84 6.89 -33.56
CA ALA A 680 0.30 7.59 -32.98
C ALA A 680 0.03 8.01 -31.53
N LEU A 681 1.06 7.99 -30.70
CA LEU A 681 1.15 8.68 -29.42
C LEU A 681 2.36 9.62 -29.48
N ALA A 682 2.35 10.70 -28.70
CA ALA A 682 3.57 11.43 -28.38
C ALA A 682 4.60 10.44 -27.80
N ALA A 683 5.89 10.68 -28.00
CA ALA A 683 6.93 9.85 -27.38
C ALA A 683 6.88 10.06 -25.86
N VAL A 684 6.05 9.28 -25.17
CA VAL A 684 6.07 9.18 -23.72
C VAL A 684 7.43 8.59 -23.34
N ASN A 685 8.13 9.24 -22.42
CA ASN A 685 9.42 8.80 -21.92
C ASN A 685 9.27 7.61 -20.94
N SER A 686 8.45 6.61 -21.31
CA SER A 686 8.29 5.35 -20.60
C SER A 686 8.43 4.20 -21.59
N GLY A 687 9.20 3.20 -21.19
CA GLY A 687 9.57 2.07 -22.04
C GLY A 687 8.38 1.23 -22.50
N GLU A 688 8.56 0.67 -23.69
CA GLU A 688 7.80 -0.42 -24.32
C GLU A 688 6.64 -0.04 -25.26
N ASN A 689 7.01 0.10 -26.54
CA ASN A 689 6.13 0.16 -27.70
C ASN A 689 5.29 -1.12 -27.85
N LEU A 690 3.96 -0.99 -27.86
CA LEU A 690 3.03 -2.01 -28.39
C LEU A 690 2.69 -1.70 -29.86
N VAL A 691 3.59 -2.05 -30.78
CA VAL A 691 3.26 -2.14 -32.21
C VAL A 691 2.79 -3.57 -32.52
N GLY A 692 1.48 -3.80 -32.47
CA GLY A 692 0.83 -4.99 -33.02
C GLY A 692 0.50 -4.76 -34.50
N GLY A 693 1.16 -5.51 -35.39
CA GLY A 693 1.20 -5.23 -36.83
C GLY A 693 -0.14 -5.24 -37.56
N MET A 694 -0.34 -4.23 -38.41
CA MET A 694 -1.27 -4.27 -39.53
C MET A 694 -0.70 -5.17 -40.63
N GLY A 695 -1.25 -6.37 -40.75
CA GLY A 695 -0.96 -7.28 -41.86
C GLY A 695 -1.85 -8.52 -41.80
N GLY A 696 -2.90 -8.55 -42.62
CA GLY A 696 -3.77 -9.71 -42.81
C GLY A 696 -5.17 -9.34 -43.26
#